data_AF-A0A318U2E7-F1
#
_entry.id   AF-A0A318U2E7-F1
#
_cell.length_a   1.000
_cell.length_b   1.000
_cell.length_c   1.000
_cell.angle_alpha   90.00
_cell.angle_beta   90.00
_cell.angle_gamma   90.00
#
_symmetry.space_group_name_H-M   'P 1'
#
loop_
_entity.id
_entity.type
_entity.pdbx_description
1 polymer ?
#
loop_
_entity_poly.entity_id
_entity_poly.type
_entity_poly.pdbx_seq_one_letter_code
_entity_poly.pdbx_strand_id
1 'polypeptide(L)'
;MRFQDVIDPMLSAELAGATVLGIDIGSRGGKAVLLHEGHIHTAQVATGVFMQDTANELLEDILMASEIDFAEIDHIVATGYGRIALEFSGIATDVVTEISCHAMGAHFLNAATRTIIDIGGQDSKAIQVDPDTGKVIKFLMNDKCAAGTGRFLEKASALLGFSITEVGPASLRAETVPNVSSQCTVFAESEVISLRARGVPPEDIAAGLHFASARRVRNLVSKVPLEADLVFTGGVSNNVGMKHALETLIGFPITVPKLDMVYAGALGAAIYAQKHHVEAKRALRKAEAQKAYDFEGLSRLLQAAEDHFVASDDAKKVGYLCNYTPLELLNASGAAHLRLFKCGGTEEVSRGEQITKSVFCDFTKSVLGHFATKHPVNEAIDKVFTFYTCDSMRATSQAIDNFYKSSRGFIVPRNADSAASRAFFRQEILAFRDELETLTGREIHDEDLQAQIRLYNRVRALIRQISELRKRDSPALSGRDFLEAVRAFFYLEPEALVPLYEDMHRQLATAASSGTRPLRLMMCGGVVADGDRRILDLVEDDIGARIVVEDHCTGLGPFLHQTREGDDPWAALADAYLDQTPCARQFPLERRIEAALALARDYRVDAVLYTYLKFCPCYGLTKNLFLKRFQEAGIPVLELGSDYSAGDLGQIKTRLEAFVEVLAERAEA
;
A
#
# COMPACT_ATOMS: atom_id res chain seq x y z
N MET A 1 -6.84 32.87 -10.64
CA MET A 1 -8.15 33.40 -10.15
C MET A 1 -8.24 33.17 -8.65
N ARG A 2 -8.86 34.04 -7.83
CA ARG A 2 -8.98 33.77 -6.38
C ARG A 2 -10.11 32.80 -6.06
N PHE A 3 -9.97 31.96 -5.03
CA PHE A 3 -11.00 30.97 -4.61
C PHE A 3 -12.36 31.62 -4.39
N GLN A 4 -12.42 32.69 -3.60
CA GLN A 4 -13.66 33.43 -3.29
C GLN A 4 -14.40 33.95 -4.53
N ASP A 5 -13.67 34.15 -5.64
CA ASP A 5 -14.23 34.68 -6.86
C ASP A 5 -14.82 33.57 -7.72
N VAL A 6 -14.51 32.28 -7.47
CA VAL A 6 -14.81 31.14 -8.36
C VAL A 6 -15.56 30.00 -7.67
N ILE A 7 -15.09 29.59 -6.49
CA ILE A 7 -15.64 28.50 -5.68
C ILE A 7 -16.89 28.97 -4.96
N ASP A 8 -17.83 28.05 -4.74
CA ASP A 8 -19.03 28.32 -3.95
C ASP A 8 -18.66 28.81 -2.54
N PRO A 9 -19.20 29.93 -2.06
CA PRO A 9 -18.87 30.47 -0.73
C PRO A 9 -19.04 29.46 0.40
N MET A 10 -20.01 28.54 0.29
CA MET A 10 -20.24 27.50 1.31
C MET A 10 -19.07 26.52 1.46
N LEU A 11 -18.33 26.29 0.37
CA LEU A 11 -17.26 25.30 0.29
C LEU A 11 -15.86 25.93 0.25
N SER A 12 -15.78 27.24 0.05
CA SER A 12 -14.51 27.98 -0.03
C SER A 12 -13.62 27.83 1.22
N ALA A 13 -14.24 27.66 2.41
CA ALA A 13 -13.53 27.45 3.66
C ALA A 13 -12.87 26.07 3.78
N GLU A 14 -13.29 25.09 2.97
CA GLU A 14 -12.69 23.76 2.92
C GLU A 14 -11.35 23.76 2.17
N LEU A 15 -11.08 24.81 1.38
CA LEU A 15 -9.87 24.95 0.57
C LEU A 15 -8.85 25.86 1.26
N ALA A 16 -7.90 25.30 2.01
CA ALA A 16 -6.75 26.06 2.52
C ALA A 16 -5.52 25.18 2.81
N GLY A 17 -4.32 25.76 2.62
CA GLY A 17 -3.08 25.32 3.29
C GLY A 17 -2.22 24.25 2.62
N ALA A 18 -2.56 23.79 1.41
CA ALA A 18 -1.71 22.87 0.63
C ALA A 18 -1.68 23.30 -0.85
N THR A 19 -0.54 23.10 -1.51
CA THR A 19 -0.33 23.34 -2.93
C THR A 19 -0.60 22.04 -3.68
N VAL A 20 -1.74 21.94 -4.36
CA VAL A 20 -2.18 20.65 -4.93
C VAL A 20 -2.57 20.76 -6.39
N LEU A 21 -2.26 19.72 -7.15
CA LEU A 21 -2.44 19.69 -8.61
C LEU A 21 -3.39 18.57 -9.02
N GLY A 22 -4.40 18.92 -9.81
CA GLY A 22 -5.28 17.97 -10.48
C GLY A 22 -5.03 17.95 -11.98
N ILE A 23 -4.84 16.76 -12.56
CA ILE A 23 -4.60 16.58 -14.00
C ILE A 23 -5.71 15.69 -14.58
N ASP A 24 -6.48 16.21 -15.54
CA ASP A 24 -7.47 15.47 -16.34
C ASP A 24 -6.95 15.26 -17.76
N ILE A 25 -6.52 14.04 -18.09
CA ILE A 25 -6.12 13.69 -19.45
C ILE A 25 -7.27 12.99 -20.16
N GLY A 26 -8.12 13.78 -20.79
CA GLY A 26 -9.17 13.29 -21.67
C GLY A 26 -8.63 12.83 -23.04
N SER A 27 -9.51 12.29 -23.88
CA SER A 27 -9.14 11.76 -25.20
C SER A 27 -8.73 12.81 -26.25
N ARG A 28 -9.00 14.10 -26.00
CA ARG A 28 -8.76 15.20 -26.94
C ARG A 28 -8.13 16.45 -26.34
N GLY A 29 -8.30 16.66 -25.05
CA GLY A 29 -7.64 17.75 -24.34
C GLY A 29 -7.29 17.31 -22.93
N GLY A 30 -6.04 17.59 -22.56
CA GLY A 30 -5.57 17.53 -21.19
C GLY A 30 -5.83 18.88 -20.50
N LYS A 31 -6.18 18.84 -19.22
CA LYS A 31 -6.35 20.04 -18.39
C LYS A 31 -5.67 19.84 -17.06
N ALA A 32 -5.10 20.91 -16.54
CA ALA A 32 -4.54 20.95 -15.21
C ALA A 32 -5.19 22.09 -14.41
N VAL A 33 -5.40 21.84 -13.13
CA VAL A 33 -5.83 22.84 -12.15
C VAL A 33 -4.92 22.75 -10.94
N LEU A 34 -4.23 23.85 -10.64
CA LEU A 34 -3.43 24.01 -9.43
C LEU A 34 -4.18 24.89 -8.45
N LEU A 35 -4.28 24.42 -7.20
CA LEU A 35 -4.75 25.19 -6.06
C LEU A 35 -3.54 25.57 -5.21
N HIS A 36 -3.23 26.86 -5.14
CA HIS A 36 -2.06 27.37 -4.43
C HIS A 36 -2.39 28.73 -3.80
N GLU A 37 -2.13 28.89 -2.50
CA GLU A 37 -2.30 30.16 -1.76
C GLU A 37 -3.61 30.93 -2.04
N GLY A 38 -4.74 30.23 -2.07
CA GLY A 38 -6.04 30.87 -2.34
C GLY A 38 -6.31 31.20 -3.81
N HIS A 39 -5.44 30.76 -4.71
CA HIS A 39 -5.52 30.97 -6.15
C HIS A 39 -5.67 29.66 -6.93
N ILE A 40 -6.46 29.73 -8.00
CA ILE A 40 -6.64 28.69 -9.01
C ILE A 40 -5.87 29.09 -10.25
N HIS A 41 -4.94 28.24 -10.68
CA HIS A 41 -4.26 28.32 -11.97
C HIS A 41 -4.76 27.18 -12.86
N THR A 42 -4.86 27.42 -14.16
CA THR A 42 -5.43 26.48 -15.11
C THR A 42 -4.56 26.39 -16.35
N ALA A 43 -4.32 25.19 -16.86
CA ALA A 43 -3.64 24.97 -18.13
C ALA A 43 -4.43 23.96 -18.96
N GLN A 44 -4.35 24.08 -20.29
CA GLN A 44 -5.03 23.19 -21.22
C GLN A 44 -4.19 22.98 -22.47
N VAL A 45 -4.00 21.71 -22.84
CA VAL A 45 -3.26 21.31 -24.04
C VAL A 45 -4.05 20.26 -24.83
N ALA A 46 -3.68 20.05 -26.09
CA ALA A 46 -4.25 18.97 -26.89
C ALA A 46 -3.66 17.62 -26.45
N THR A 47 -4.49 16.58 -26.32
CA THR A 47 -3.98 15.26 -25.91
C THR A 47 -3.13 14.63 -27.02
N GLY A 48 -1.88 14.32 -26.70
CA GLY A 48 -0.94 13.62 -27.58
C GLY A 48 -1.10 12.09 -27.57
N VAL A 49 -0.20 11.40 -28.29
CA VAL A 49 -0.14 9.92 -28.31
C VAL A 49 0.40 9.37 -27.00
N PHE A 50 1.38 10.05 -26.40
CA PHE A 50 1.99 9.71 -25.13
C PHE A 50 1.40 10.58 -24.02
N MET A 51 0.69 9.94 -23.08
CA MET A 51 -0.04 10.64 -22.03
C MET A 51 0.90 11.35 -21.05
N GLN A 52 2.07 10.78 -20.78
CA GLN A 52 3.09 11.41 -19.93
C GLN A 52 3.59 12.73 -20.53
N ASP A 53 3.84 12.78 -21.85
CA ASP A 53 4.28 14.02 -22.51
C ASP A 53 3.20 15.12 -22.39
N THR A 54 1.93 14.75 -22.55
CA THR A 54 0.80 15.67 -22.35
C THR A 54 0.74 16.17 -20.90
N ALA A 55 1.02 15.29 -19.93
CA ALA A 55 1.05 15.64 -18.52
C ALA A 55 2.22 16.57 -18.17
N ASN A 56 3.39 16.33 -18.77
CA ASN A 56 4.58 17.15 -18.60
C ASN A 56 4.38 18.55 -19.19
N GLU A 57 3.77 18.66 -20.38
CA GLU A 57 3.44 19.95 -21.00
C GLU A 57 2.45 20.74 -20.12
N LEU A 58 1.39 20.08 -19.62
CA LEU A 58 0.47 20.70 -18.66
C LEU A 58 1.17 21.18 -17.38
N LEU A 59 2.13 20.41 -16.89
CA LEU A 59 2.89 20.74 -15.71
C LEU A 59 3.82 21.95 -15.97
N GLU A 60 4.50 21.99 -17.10
CA GLU A 60 5.31 23.15 -17.50
C GLU A 60 4.46 24.42 -17.59
N ASP A 61 3.31 24.34 -18.25
CA ASP A 61 2.37 25.46 -18.37
C ASP A 61 1.82 25.92 -17.02
N ILE A 62 1.44 24.98 -16.13
CA ILE A 62 0.88 25.32 -14.82
C ILE A 62 1.93 25.98 -13.93
N LEU A 63 3.16 25.45 -13.90
CA LEU A 63 4.26 25.97 -13.09
C LEU A 63 4.69 27.37 -13.57
N MET A 64 4.74 27.57 -14.90
CA MET A 64 5.03 28.87 -15.47
C MET A 64 3.93 29.89 -15.15
N ALA A 65 2.66 29.48 -15.19
CA ALA A 65 1.52 30.35 -14.88
C ALA A 65 1.35 30.64 -13.37
N SER A 66 1.91 29.82 -12.49
CA SER A 66 1.84 30.01 -11.04
C SER A 66 3.12 30.53 -10.40
N GLU A 67 4.23 30.57 -11.13
CA GLU A 67 5.54 30.99 -10.62
C GLU A 67 6.02 30.17 -9.40
N ILE A 68 5.73 28.86 -9.39
CA ILE A 68 6.19 27.92 -8.34
C ILE A 68 7.07 26.83 -8.94
N ASP A 69 7.89 26.21 -8.09
CA ASP A 69 8.69 25.04 -8.45
C ASP A 69 7.90 23.74 -8.28
N PHE A 70 8.25 22.71 -9.06
CA PHE A 70 7.64 21.38 -8.96
C PHE A 70 7.69 20.80 -7.53
N ALA A 71 8.80 21.05 -6.81
CA ALA A 71 9.00 20.58 -5.45
C ALA A 71 8.04 21.22 -4.42
N GLU A 72 7.34 22.29 -4.78
CA GLU A 72 6.36 22.96 -3.92
C GLU A 72 4.97 22.31 -4.01
N ILE A 73 4.75 21.37 -4.94
CA ILE A 73 3.50 20.64 -5.05
C ILE A 73 3.46 19.54 -3.98
N ASP A 74 2.49 19.66 -3.07
CA ASP A 74 2.29 18.76 -1.94
C ASP A 74 1.68 17.41 -2.35
N HIS A 75 0.81 17.40 -3.37
CA HIS A 75 0.06 16.20 -3.78
C HIS A 75 -0.51 16.36 -5.20
N ILE A 76 -0.53 15.27 -5.95
CA ILE A 76 -1.10 15.22 -7.31
C ILE A 76 -2.23 14.19 -7.36
N VAL A 77 -3.32 14.52 -8.05
CA VAL A 77 -4.33 13.53 -8.47
C VAL A 77 -4.48 13.56 -9.98
N ALA A 78 -4.36 12.37 -10.58
CA ALA A 78 -4.60 12.14 -11.99
C ALA A 78 -5.99 11.57 -12.25
N THR A 79 -6.64 12.05 -13.32
CA THR A 79 -7.96 11.60 -13.77
C THR A 79 -8.07 11.61 -15.31
N GLY A 80 -9.22 11.21 -15.82
CA GLY A 80 -9.47 11.09 -17.26
C GLY A 80 -9.01 9.75 -17.84
N TYR A 81 -9.07 9.64 -19.18
CA TYR A 81 -8.71 8.44 -19.93
C TYR A 81 -7.22 8.06 -19.76
N GLY A 82 -6.32 9.05 -19.77
CA GLY A 82 -4.86 8.85 -19.71
C GLY A 82 -4.26 8.61 -18.32
N ARG A 83 -5.09 8.63 -17.25
CA ARG A 83 -4.64 8.69 -15.85
C ARG A 83 -3.75 7.56 -15.35
N ILE A 84 -3.79 6.38 -15.98
CA ILE A 84 -3.10 5.17 -15.49
C ILE A 84 -1.62 5.17 -15.91
N ALA A 85 -1.25 5.99 -16.90
CA ALA A 85 0.09 6.03 -17.46
C ALA A 85 0.95 7.19 -16.94
N LEU A 86 0.55 7.81 -15.82
CA LEU A 86 1.22 8.99 -15.28
C LEU A 86 2.12 8.63 -14.10
N GLU A 87 3.39 9.00 -14.20
CA GLU A 87 4.40 8.83 -13.16
C GLU A 87 5.05 10.19 -12.86
N PHE A 88 4.94 10.64 -11.61
CA PHE A 88 5.62 11.83 -11.10
C PHE A 88 6.54 11.39 -9.96
N SER A 89 7.86 11.42 -10.19
CA SER A 89 8.83 11.04 -9.18
C SER A 89 8.94 12.12 -8.09
N GLY A 90 8.98 11.69 -6.83
CA GLY A 90 9.18 12.59 -5.69
C GLY A 90 7.92 13.27 -5.14
N ILE A 91 6.74 13.04 -5.72
CA ILE A 91 5.47 13.62 -5.24
C ILE A 91 4.40 12.52 -5.12
N ALA A 92 3.65 12.53 -4.02
CA ALA A 92 2.53 11.63 -3.84
C ALA A 92 1.49 11.84 -4.93
N THR A 93 1.21 10.78 -5.70
CA THR A 93 0.31 10.82 -6.86
C THR A 93 -0.74 9.73 -6.72
N ASP A 94 -2.01 10.13 -6.71
CA ASP A 94 -3.14 9.21 -6.71
C ASP A 94 -3.92 9.27 -8.02
N VAL A 95 -4.72 8.24 -8.26
CA VAL A 95 -5.61 8.16 -9.42
C VAL A 95 -7.06 8.12 -8.96
N VAL A 96 -7.87 9.06 -9.43
CA VAL A 96 -9.31 9.13 -9.16
C VAL A 96 -10.09 9.09 -10.47
N THR A 97 -11.29 8.48 -10.46
CA THR A 97 -12.10 8.37 -11.68
C THR A 97 -12.61 9.73 -12.14
N GLU A 98 -12.70 9.94 -13.45
CA GLU A 98 -13.17 11.22 -14.02
C GLU A 98 -14.62 11.53 -13.60
N ILE A 99 -15.43 10.50 -13.37
CA ILE A 99 -16.81 10.63 -12.90
C ILE A 99 -16.83 11.28 -11.51
N SER A 100 -16.01 10.77 -10.59
CA SER A 100 -15.88 11.34 -9.24
C SER A 100 -15.28 12.74 -9.27
N CYS A 101 -14.28 12.99 -10.12
CA CYS A 101 -13.65 14.29 -10.24
C CYS A 101 -14.60 15.34 -10.83
N HIS A 102 -15.31 15.04 -11.93
CA HIS A 102 -16.30 15.97 -12.49
C HIS A 102 -17.44 16.28 -11.51
N ALA A 103 -17.91 15.28 -10.74
CA ALA A 103 -18.88 15.50 -9.68
C ALA A 103 -18.36 16.45 -8.59
N MET A 104 -17.16 16.19 -8.08
CA MET A 104 -16.54 17.00 -7.04
C MET A 104 -16.26 18.43 -7.51
N GLY A 105 -15.71 18.59 -8.72
CA GLY A 105 -15.43 19.90 -9.30
C GLY A 105 -16.70 20.72 -9.54
N ALA A 106 -17.75 20.11 -10.09
CA ALA A 106 -19.04 20.79 -10.26
C ALA A 106 -19.68 21.17 -8.91
N HIS A 107 -19.60 20.30 -7.91
CA HIS A 107 -20.10 20.58 -6.56
C HIS A 107 -19.37 21.76 -5.90
N PHE A 108 -18.03 21.84 -6.03
CA PHE A 108 -17.27 22.97 -5.50
C PHE A 108 -17.50 24.29 -6.25
N LEU A 109 -17.94 24.23 -7.51
CA LEU A 109 -18.33 25.39 -8.29
C LEU A 109 -19.79 25.82 -8.04
N ASN A 110 -20.63 24.89 -7.62
CA ASN A 110 -22.02 25.12 -7.21
C ASN A 110 -22.45 24.01 -6.23
N ALA A 111 -22.55 24.35 -4.94
CA ALA A 111 -22.88 23.38 -3.89
C ALA A 111 -24.26 22.73 -4.09
N ALA A 112 -25.16 23.43 -4.80
CA ALA A 112 -26.49 22.92 -5.13
C ALA A 112 -26.50 21.90 -6.27
N THR A 113 -25.38 21.57 -6.91
CA THR A 113 -25.34 20.61 -8.04
C THR A 113 -26.00 19.28 -7.67
N ARG A 114 -26.96 18.82 -8.50
CA ARG A 114 -27.66 17.54 -8.34
C ARG A 114 -27.46 16.60 -9.52
N THR A 115 -27.34 17.17 -10.71
CA THR A 115 -27.25 16.41 -11.96
C THR A 115 -26.20 17.05 -12.85
N ILE A 116 -25.35 16.21 -13.44
CA ILE A 116 -24.32 16.65 -14.38
C ILE A 116 -24.53 15.94 -15.70
N ILE A 117 -24.47 16.71 -16.77
CA ILE A 117 -24.28 16.22 -18.12
C ILE A 117 -22.81 16.45 -18.44
N ASP A 118 -22.06 15.40 -18.70
CA ASP A 118 -20.67 15.50 -19.13
C ASP A 118 -20.57 15.09 -20.59
N ILE A 119 -20.04 15.96 -21.46
CA ILE A 119 -19.83 15.61 -22.88
C ILE A 119 -18.37 15.83 -23.23
N GLY A 120 -17.65 14.70 -23.30
CA GLY A 120 -16.27 14.64 -23.71
C GLY A 120 -16.09 14.51 -25.23
N GLY A 121 -14.85 14.25 -25.64
CA GLY A 121 -14.51 14.06 -27.05
C GLY A 121 -15.00 12.73 -27.63
N GLN A 122 -15.10 11.68 -26.81
CA GLN A 122 -15.40 10.31 -27.24
C GLN A 122 -16.63 9.70 -26.57
N ASP A 123 -17.03 10.20 -25.42
CA ASP A 123 -18.16 9.70 -24.64
C ASP A 123 -19.02 10.85 -24.10
N SER A 124 -20.17 10.46 -23.53
CA SER A 124 -21.07 11.35 -22.79
C SER A 124 -21.57 10.65 -21.54
N LYS A 125 -21.78 11.40 -20.46
CA LYS A 125 -22.20 10.88 -19.15
C LYS A 125 -23.35 11.67 -18.58
N ALA A 126 -24.18 10.99 -17.81
CA ALA A 126 -25.17 11.58 -16.92
C ALA A 126 -24.86 11.14 -15.50
N ILE A 127 -24.62 12.08 -14.60
CA ILE A 127 -24.14 11.83 -13.23
C ILE A 127 -25.12 12.47 -12.25
N GLN A 128 -25.57 11.69 -11.27
CA GLN A 128 -26.33 12.18 -10.12
C GLN A 128 -25.37 12.40 -8.95
N VAL A 129 -25.49 13.56 -8.32
CA VAL A 129 -24.57 14.03 -7.28
C VAL A 129 -25.32 14.26 -5.98
N ASP A 130 -24.69 13.89 -4.87
CA ASP A 130 -25.14 14.20 -3.53
C ASP A 130 -24.87 15.68 -3.19
N PRO A 131 -25.90 16.49 -2.90
CA PRO A 131 -25.78 17.87 -2.42
C PRO A 131 -24.76 18.12 -1.33
N ASP A 132 -24.70 17.22 -0.36
CA ASP A 132 -24.12 17.52 0.95
C ASP A 132 -22.65 17.12 0.95
N THR A 133 -22.28 16.20 0.05
CA THR A 133 -20.95 15.60 0.01
C THR A 133 -20.23 15.77 -1.32
N GLY A 134 -20.94 16.15 -2.39
CA GLY A 134 -20.42 16.19 -3.76
C GLY A 134 -20.11 14.81 -4.35
N LYS A 135 -20.47 13.71 -3.66
CA LYS A 135 -20.20 12.34 -4.10
C LYS A 135 -21.21 11.88 -5.16
N VAL A 136 -20.78 10.91 -5.96
CA VAL A 136 -21.60 10.32 -7.03
C VAL A 136 -22.58 9.33 -6.42
N ILE A 137 -23.88 9.56 -6.62
CA ILE A 137 -24.95 8.63 -6.23
C ILE A 137 -25.14 7.57 -7.31
N LYS A 138 -25.19 8.02 -8.57
CA LYS A 138 -25.48 7.18 -9.74
C LYS A 138 -24.86 7.81 -10.97
N PHE A 139 -24.38 7.01 -11.91
CA PHE A 139 -23.97 7.51 -13.21
C PHE A 139 -24.34 6.55 -14.34
N LEU A 140 -24.44 7.10 -15.54
CA LEU A 140 -24.59 6.38 -16.79
C LEU A 140 -23.67 6.99 -17.84
N MET A 141 -23.11 6.16 -18.70
CA MET A 141 -22.17 6.58 -19.75
C MET A 141 -22.55 5.95 -21.09
N ASN A 142 -22.29 6.68 -22.18
CA ASN A 142 -22.34 6.18 -23.54
C ASN A 142 -20.99 6.46 -24.21
N ASP A 143 -20.20 5.40 -24.38
CA ASP A 143 -18.83 5.36 -24.89
C ASP A 143 -18.69 4.68 -26.26
N LYS A 144 -19.71 3.91 -26.69
CA LYS A 144 -19.68 3.14 -27.94
C LYS A 144 -20.06 3.94 -29.19
N CYS A 145 -20.55 5.16 -29.04
CA CYS A 145 -21.14 5.92 -30.14
C CYS A 145 -20.62 7.35 -30.18
N ALA A 146 -20.07 7.76 -31.33
CA ALA A 146 -19.64 9.14 -31.56
C ALA A 146 -20.81 10.14 -31.65
N ALA A 147 -22.04 9.67 -31.94
CA ALA A 147 -23.22 10.53 -31.91
C ALA A 147 -23.50 10.93 -30.45
N GLY A 148 -23.56 12.24 -30.19
CA GLY A 148 -23.71 12.77 -28.83
C GLY A 148 -22.40 13.24 -28.17
N THR A 149 -21.27 13.29 -28.89
CA THR A 149 -19.94 13.63 -28.32
C THR A 149 -19.25 14.74 -29.11
N GLY A 150 -18.13 15.25 -28.60
CA GLY A 150 -17.32 16.26 -29.28
C GLY A 150 -16.84 15.82 -30.68
N ARG A 151 -16.53 14.53 -30.89
CA ARG A 151 -16.15 13.98 -32.21
C ARG A 151 -17.20 14.25 -33.28
N PHE A 152 -18.48 14.20 -32.91
CA PHE A 152 -19.57 14.50 -33.84
C PHE A 152 -19.58 15.96 -34.24
N LEU A 153 -19.41 16.87 -33.27
CA LEU A 153 -19.39 18.32 -33.53
C LEU A 153 -18.15 18.74 -34.33
N GLU A 154 -16.99 18.14 -34.08
CA GLU A 154 -15.78 18.35 -34.90
C GLU A 154 -16.03 18.00 -36.37
N LYS A 155 -16.57 16.80 -36.64
CA LYS A 155 -16.91 16.39 -38.00
C LYS A 155 -17.96 17.31 -38.64
N ALA A 156 -19.00 17.67 -37.89
CA ALA A 156 -20.04 18.58 -38.33
C ALA A 156 -19.47 19.95 -38.71
N SER A 157 -18.59 20.51 -37.88
CA SER A 157 -17.96 21.81 -38.12
C SER A 157 -17.16 21.81 -39.43
N ALA A 158 -16.34 20.78 -39.64
CA ALA A 158 -15.54 20.62 -40.85
C ALA A 158 -16.40 20.53 -42.13
N LEU A 159 -17.51 19.77 -42.10
CA LEU A 159 -18.41 19.63 -43.25
C LEU A 159 -19.13 20.94 -43.62
N LEU A 160 -19.37 21.80 -42.63
CA LEU A 160 -20.07 23.06 -42.82
C LEU A 160 -19.14 24.23 -43.15
N GLY A 161 -17.83 24.05 -42.94
CA GLY A 161 -16.82 25.11 -43.13
C GLY A 161 -16.68 26.02 -41.91
N PHE A 162 -17.00 25.53 -40.71
CA PHE A 162 -16.78 26.21 -39.44
C PHE A 162 -15.63 25.57 -38.67
N SER A 163 -14.95 26.35 -37.83
CA SER A 163 -14.16 25.76 -36.73
C SER A 163 -15.07 25.24 -35.61
N ILE A 164 -14.49 24.44 -34.71
CA ILE A 164 -15.22 23.88 -33.56
C ILE A 164 -15.77 24.95 -32.62
N THR A 165 -15.13 26.11 -32.53
CA THR A 165 -15.57 27.25 -31.70
C THR A 165 -16.64 28.10 -32.41
N GLU A 166 -16.69 28.10 -33.74
CA GLU A 166 -17.65 28.88 -34.53
C GLU A 166 -18.99 28.16 -34.74
N VAL A 167 -19.01 26.83 -34.76
CA VAL A 167 -20.21 26.04 -35.12
C VAL A 167 -21.37 26.24 -34.12
N GLY A 168 -21.06 26.44 -32.84
CA GLY A 168 -22.03 26.73 -31.79
C GLY A 168 -22.74 28.07 -32.02
N PRO A 169 -22.01 29.20 -32.04
CA PRO A 169 -22.58 30.51 -32.35
C PRO A 169 -23.30 30.57 -33.71
N ALA A 170 -22.78 29.86 -34.73
CA ALA A 170 -23.44 29.77 -36.03
C ALA A 170 -24.82 29.13 -35.95
N SER A 171 -24.97 28.06 -35.16
CA SER A 171 -26.26 27.38 -34.98
C SER A 171 -27.34 28.26 -34.34
N LEU A 172 -26.96 29.25 -33.55
CA LEU A 172 -27.91 30.17 -32.91
C LEU A 172 -28.47 31.23 -33.87
N ARG A 173 -27.87 31.38 -35.06
CA ARG A 173 -28.38 32.28 -36.11
C ARG A 173 -29.37 31.60 -37.06
N ALA A 174 -29.67 30.32 -36.83
CA ALA A 174 -30.58 29.56 -37.67
C ALA A 174 -31.99 30.18 -37.70
N GLU A 175 -32.56 30.29 -38.89
CA GLU A 175 -33.96 30.71 -39.08
C GLU A 175 -34.88 29.49 -39.07
N THR A 176 -34.38 28.35 -39.55
CA THR A 176 -35.11 27.07 -39.54
C THR A 176 -34.23 25.93 -39.04
N VAL A 177 -34.84 24.99 -38.29
CA VAL A 177 -34.11 23.82 -37.77
C VAL A 177 -34.52 22.57 -38.57
N PRO A 178 -33.72 22.15 -39.57
CA PRO A 178 -34.01 20.95 -40.34
C PRO A 178 -33.93 19.71 -39.43
N ASN A 179 -34.82 18.75 -39.68
CA ASN A 179 -34.79 17.49 -38.97
C ASN A 179 -33.64 16.61 -39.48
N VAL A 180 -32.58 16.47 -38.69
CA VAL A 180 -31.43 15.59 -38.96
C VAL A 180 -31.52 14.34 -38.08
N SER A 181 -31.29 13.16 -38.66
CA SER A 181 -31.29 11.90 -37.92
C SER A 181 -30.22 11.86 -36.83
N SER A 182 -30.58 11.40 -35.64
CA SER A 182 -29.67 11.22 -34.50
C SER A 182 -29.08 9.81 -34.41
N GLN A 183 -29.14 9.00 -35.48
CA GLN A 183 -28.80 7.57 -35.44
C GLN A 183 -27.29 7.29 -35.54
N CYS A 184 -26.57 7.91 -36.49
CA CYS A 184 -25.16 7.63 -36.73
C CYS A 184 -24.44 8.85 -37.32
N THR A 185 -23.20 9.12 -36.88
CA THR A 185 -22.36 10.19 -37.43
C THR A 185 -22.12 10.04 -38.94
N VAL A 186 -22.04 8.82 -39.47
CA VAL A 186 -21.84 8.56 -40.91
C VAL A 186 -23.08 8.92 -41.74
N PHE A 187 -24.28 8.66 -41.21
CA PHE A 187 -25.51 9.04 -41.89
C PHE A 187 -25.77 10.54 -41.79
N ALA A 188 -25.45 11.15 -40.64
CA ALA A 188 -25.51 12.60 -40.48
C ALA A 188 -24.64 13.32 -41.52
N GLU A 189 -23.45 12.79 -41.83
CA GLU A 189 -22.59 13.34 -42.89
C GLU A 189 -23.26 13.31 -44.27
N SER A 190 -23.93 12.21 -44.62
CA SER A 190 -24.69 12.11 -45.88
C SER A 190 -25.88 13.08 -45.94
N GLU A 191 -26.58 13.25 -44.82
CA GLU A 191 -27.68 14.20 -44.68
C GLU A 191 -27.21 15.65 -44.81
N VAL A 192 -26.06 16.01 -44.21
CA VAL A 192 -25.44 17.33 -44.35
C VAL A 192 -25.12 17.63 -45.82
N ILE A 193 -24.53 16.67 -46.54
CA ILE A 193 -24.24 16.83 -47.98
C ILE A 193 -25.54 17.04 -48.78
N SER A 194 -26.60 16.29 -48.47
CA SER A 194 -27.91 16.43 -49.12
C SER A 194 -28.58 17.78 -48.83
N LEU A 195 -28.50 18.27 -47.59
CA LEU A 195 -29.04 19.57 -47.19
C LEU A 195 -28.27 20.72 -47.86
N ARG A 196 -26.94 20.62 -47.91
CA ARG A 196 -26.07 21.57 -48.63
C ARG A 196 -26.40 21.61 -50.12
N ALA A 197 -26.58 20.46 -50.76
CA ALA A 197 -26.95 20.38 -52.18
C ALA A 197 -28.33 20.99 -52.48
N ARG A 198 -29.24 21.01 -51.49
CA ARG A 198 -30.56 21.66 -51.57
C ARG A 198 -30.53 23.17 -51.26
N GLY A 199 -29.35 23.72 -50.97
CA GLY A 199 -29.19 25.14 -50.67
C GLY A 199 -29.64 25.55 -49.26
N VAL A 200 -29.77 24.60 -48.33
CA VAL A 200 -30.08 24.93 -46.92
C VAL A 200 -28.87 25.66 -46.30
N PRO A 201 -29.08 26.80 -45.60
CA PRO A 201 -28.01 27.55 -44.97
C PRO A 201 -27.17 26.70 -44.00
N PRO A 202 -25.84 26.87 -43.95
CA PRO A 202 -24.97 26.15 -43.02
C PRO A 202 -25.35 26.33 -41.53
N GLU A 203 -25.87 27.50 -41.15
CA GLU A 203 -26.36 27.83 -39.82
C GLU A 203 -27.55 26.95 -39.42
N ASP A 204 -28.53 26.82 -40.31
CA ASP A 204 -29.70 25.96 -40.14
C ASP A 204 -29.28 24.49 -39.99
N ILE A 205 -28.37 24.01 -40.84
CA ILE A 205 -27.84 22.65 -40.73
C ILE A 205 -27.09 22.46 -39.41
N ALA A 206 -26.29 23.44 -38.97
CA ALA A 206 -25.60 23.40 -37.68
C ALA A 206 -26.60 23.26 -36.53
N ALA A 207 -27.71 24.00 -36.52
CA ALA A 207 -28.77 23.85 -35.52
C ALA A 207 -29.37 22.43 -35.54
N GLY A 208 -29.70 21.91 -36.73
CA GLY A 208 -30.22 20.54 -36.89
C GLY A 208 -29.30 19.48 -36.31
N LEU A 209 -27.97 19.63 -36.49
CA LEU A 209 -26.96 18.72 -35.95
C LEU A 209 -26.82 18.83 -34.42
N HIS A 210 -26.85 20.04 -33.85
CA HIS A 210 -26.85 20.22 -32.39
C HIS A 210 -28.07 19.54 -31.75
N PHE A 211 -29.27 19.76 -32.31
CA PHE A 211 -30.48 19.09 -31.82
C PHE A 211 -30.44 17.57 -31.99
N ALA A 212 -29.83 17.05 -33.07
CA ALA A 212 -29.63 15.62 -33.25
C ALA A 212 -28.71 15.03 -32.18
N SER A 213 -27.61 15.71 -31.88
CA SER A 213 -26.65 15.32 -30.84
C SER A 213 -27.27 15.40 -29.44
N ALA A 214 -27.95 16.50 -29.12
CA ALA A 214 -28.61 16.72 -27.84
C ALA A 214 -29.76 15.72 -27.59
N ARG A 215 -30.52 15.30 -28.61
CA ARG A 215 -31.52 14.22 -28.48
C ARG A 215 -30.90 12.91 -27.97
N ARG A 216 -29.68 12.60 -28.38
CA ARG A 216 -28.97 11.39 -27.94
C ARG A 216 -28.57 11.49 -26.47
N VAL A 217 -28.03 12.64 -26.07
CA VAL A 217 -27.64 12.92 -24.68
C VAL A 217 -28.86 12.93 -23.77
N ARG A 218 -29.97 13.55 -24.19
CA ARG A 218 -31.24 13.55 -23.44
C ARG A 218 -31.72 12.13 -23.10
N ASN A 219 -31.60 11.18 -24.03
CA ASN A 219 -32.00 9.79 -23.78
C ASN A 219 -31.11 9.08 -22.73
N LEU A 220 -29.87 9.54 -22.54
CA LEU A 220 -28.99 9.09 -21.46
C LEU A 220 -29.41 9.73 -20.14
N VAL A 221 -29.62 11.05 -20.15
CA VAL A 221 -30.01 11.86 -18.98
C VAL A 221 -31.37 11.45 -18.44
N SER A 222 -32.33 11.06 -19.27
CA SER A 222 -33.67 10.63 -18.84
C SER A 222 -33.70 9.36 -17.99
N LYS A 223 -32.54 8.73 -17.73
CA LYS A 223 -32.38 7.52 -16.91
C LYS A 223 -31.78 7.82 -15.52
N VAL A 224 -31.45 9.08 -15.25
CA VAL A 224 -31.15 9.61 -13.92
C VAL A 224 -32.24 10.61 -13.53
N PRO A 225 -32.52 10.80 -12.22
CA PRO A 225 -33.41 11.87 -11.77
C PRO A 225 -32.91 13.22 -12.30
N LEU A 226 -33.80 13.97 -12.93
CA LEU A 226 -33.51 15.30 -13.43
C LEU A 226 -34.00 16.31 -12.39
N GLU A 227 -33.06 16.93 -11.70
CA GLU A 227 -33.32 17.88 -10.63
C GLU A 227 -32.88 19.29 -11.04
N ALA A 228 -33.32 20.30 -10.28
CA ALA A 228 -32.77 21.65 -10.42
C ALA A 228 -31.24 21.64 -10.18
N ASP A 229 -30.55 22.70 -10.58
CA ASP A 229 -29.09 22.79 -10.47
C ASP A 229 -28.36 21.77 -11.35
N LEU A 230 -28.87 21.62 -12.59
CA LEU A 230 -28.25 20.87 -13.67
C LEU A 230 -26.99 21.59 -14.16
N VAL A 231 -25.86 20.89 -14.20
CA VAL A 231 -24.57 21.44 -14.65
C VAL A 231 -24.09 20.70 -15.91
N PHE A 232 -23.43 21.42 -16.82
CA PHE A 232 -22.88 20.88 -18.06
C PHE A 232 -21.35 20.96 -18.05
N THR A 233 -20.67 19.82 -18.05
CA THR A 233 -19.20 19.69 -18.03
C THR A 233 -18.63 19.06 -19.29
N GLY A 234 -17.30 19.04 -19.37
CA GLY A 234 -16.55 18.39 -20.44
C GLY A 234 -16.20 19.36 -21.57
N GLY A 235 -15.44 18.89 -22.56
CA GLY A 235 -14.92 19.76 -23.63
C GLY A 235 -15.99 20.42 -24.51
N VAL A 236 -17.22 19.89 -24.53
CA VAL A 236 -18.34 20.47 -25.29
C VAL A 236 -19.12 21.50 -24.48
N SER A 237 -18.85 21.67 -23.18
CA SER A 237 -19.58 22.62 -22.31
C SER A 237 -19.56 24.06 -22.80
N ASN A 238 -18.48 24.47 -23.48
CA ASN A 238 -18.34 25.80 -24.09
C ASN A 238 -19.11 25.99 -25.41
N ASN A 239 -19.69 24.94 -25.98
CA ASN A 239 -20.48 25.06 -27.20
C ASN A 239 -21.89 25.58 -26.86
N VAL A 240 -22.08 26.88 -27.08
CA VAL A 240 -23.35 27.58 -26.81
C VAL A 240 -24.55 27.01 -27.59
N GLY A 241 -24.32 26.45 -28.79
CA GLY A 241 -25.35 25.78 -29.58
C GLY A 241 -25.79 24.46 -28.95
N MET A 242 -24.84 23.69 -28.42
CA MET A 242 -25.14 22.45 -27.69
C MET A 242 -25.86 22.73 -26.38
N LYS A 243 -25.42 23.75 -25.62
CA LYS A 243 -26.13 24.21 -24.40
C LYS A 243 -27.58 24.57 -24.73
N HIS A 244 -27.81 25.39 -25.76
CA HIS A 244 -29.15 25.79 -26.18
C HIS A 244 -30.03 24.59 -26.58
N ALA A 245 -29.49 23.65 -27.36
CA ALA A 245 -30.21 22.45 -27.76
C ALA A 245 -30.54 21.54 -26.58
N LEU A 246 -29.63 21.38 -25.61
CA LEU A 246 -29.86 20.61 -24.39
C LEU A 246 -30.95 21.25 -23.53
N GLU A 247 -30.87 22.55 -23.24
CA GLU A 247 -31.88 23.28 -22.44
C GLU A 247 -33.27 23.17 -23.10
N THR A 248 -33.34 23.33 -24.41
CA THR A 248 -34.60 23.23 -25.17
C THR A 248 -35.22 21.83 -25.09
N LEU A 249 -34.39 20.77 -25.17
CA LEU A 249 -34.88 19.39 -25.21
C LEU A 249 -35.13 18.77 -23.83
N ILE A 250 -34.38 19.22 -22.82
CA ILE A 250 -34.46 18.74 -21.43
C ILE A 250 -35.54 19.52 -20.68
N GLY A 251 -35.75 20.79 -21.02
CA GLY A 251 -36.73 21.66 -20.35
C GLY A 251 -36.25 22.21 -19.01
N PHE A 252 -34.94 22.10 -18.72
CA PHE A 252 -34.29 22.64 -17.52
C PHE A 252 -33.16 23.59 -17.92
N PRO A 253 -33.00 24.73 -17.24
CA PRO A 253 -31.85 25.60 -17.45
C PRO A 253 -30.58 24.93 -16.96
N ILE A 254 -29.49 25.10 -17.71
CA ILE A 254 -28.15 24.67 -17.30
C ILE A 254 -27.52 25.79 -16.50
N THR A 255 -27.10 25.47 -15.28
CA THR A 255 -26.36 26.39 -14.41
C THR A 255 -24.98 26.62 -14.99
N VAL A 256 -24.55 27.87 -15.03
CA VAL A 256 -23.24 28.29 -15.53
C VAL A 256 -22.42 28.82 -14.36
N PRO A 257 -21.47 28.03 -13.84
CA PRO A 257 -20.55 28.49 -12.82
C PRO A 257 -19.53 29.51 -13.36
N LYS A 258 -18.73 30.07 -12.45
CA LYS A 258 -17.78 31.13 -12.78
C LYS A 258 -16.48 30.63 -13.43
N LEU A 259 -16.09 29.38 -13.13
CA LEU A 259 -15.01 28.70 -13.85
C LEU A 259 -15.58 28.04 -15.11
N ASP A 260 -14.78 28.03 -16.17
CA ASP A 260 -15.09 27.24 -17.35
C ASP A 260 -15.17 25.74 -16.99
N MET A 261 -16.30 25.12 -17.36
CA MET A 261 -16.63 23.74 -17.01
C MET A 261 -15.81 22.69 -17.77
N VAL A 262 -14.94 23.11 -18.70
CA VAL A 262 -13.87 22.26 -19.25
C VAL A 262 -12.87 21.83 -18.17
N TYR A 263 -12.70 22.62 -17.11
CA TYR A 263 -11.77 22.36 -16.00
C TYR A 263 -12.38 21.57 -14.84
N ALA A 264 -13.66 21.21 -14.89
CA ALA A 264 -14.36 20.59 -13.77
C ALA A 264 -13.68 19.29 -13.29
N GLY A 265 -13.23 18.43 -14.20
CA GLY A 265 -12.51 17.21 -13.88
C GLY A 265 -11.17 17.48 -13.19
N ALA A 266 -10.36 18.39 -13.74
CA ALA A 266 -9.07 18.75 -13.16
C ALA A 266 -9.22 19.45 -11.79
N LEU A 267 -10.23 20.32 -11.64
CA LEU A 267 -10.53 20.95 -10.35
C LEU A 267 -10.93 19.92 -9.30
N GLY A 268 -11.82 18.98 -9.65
CA GLY A 268 -12.20 17.90 -8.75
C GLY A 268 -11.02 17.03 -8.34
N ALA A 269 -10.12 16.73 -9.26
CA ALA A 269 -8.87 16.04 -8.96
C ALA A 269 -8.02 16.83 -7.96
N ALA A 270 -7.82 18.14 -8.16
CA ALA A 270 -7.07 18.98 -7.21
C ALA A 270 -7.71 19.01 -5.81
N ILE A 271 -9.04 19.01 -5.72
CA ILE A 271 -9.77 18.94 -4.44
C ILE A 271 -9.55 17.58 -3.75
N TYR A 272 -9.58 16.47 -4.50
CA TYR A 272 -9.22 15.17 -3.95
C TYR A 272 -7.77 15.14 -3.47
N ALA A 273 -6.84 15.75 -4.21
CA ALA A 273 -5.43 15.86 -3.81
C ALA A 273 -5.30 16.61 -2.47
N GLN A 274 -6.07 17.69 -2.25
CA GLN A 274 -6.12 18.37 -0.95
C GLN A 274 -6.65 17.46 0.17
N LYS A 275 -7.75 16.74 -0.07
CA LYS A 275 -8.33 15.82 0.91
C LYS A 275 -7.35 14.73 1.31
N HIS A 276 -6.71 14.09 0.33
CA HIS A 276 -5.71 13.05 0.56
C HIS A 276 -4.48 13.59 1.28
N HIS A 277 -4.01 14.78 0.92
CA HIS A 277 -2.89 15.43 1.60
C HIS A 277 -3.19 15.74 3.07
N VAL A 278 -4.39 16.26 3.38
CA VAL A 278 -4.81 16.54 4.75
C VAL A 278 -4.95 15.25 5.56
N GLU A 279 -5.53 14.19 4.98
CA GLU A 279 -5.63 12.87 5.60
C GLU A 279 -4.24 12.29 5.89
N ALA A 280 -3.32 12.36 4.92
CA ALA A 280 -1.93 11.92 5.09
C ALA A 280 -1.20 12.73 6.17
N LYS A 281 -1.27 14.06 6.16
CA LYS A 281 -0.67 14.91 7.23
C LYS A 281 -1.31 14.67 8.59
N ARG A 282 -2.61 14.37 8.66
CA ARG A 282 -3.30 14.04 9.92
C ARG A 282 -2.86 12.67 10.45
N ALA A 283 -2.71 11.69 9.58
CA ALA A 283 -2.16 10.38 9.91
C ALA A 283 -0.71 10.50 10.39
N LEU A 284 0.14 11.23 9.66
CA LEU A 284 1.52 11.54 10.02
C LEU A 284 1.62 12.27 11.36
N ARG A 285 0.88 13.37 11.58
CA ARG A 285 0.90 14.10 12.87
C ARG A 285 0.38 13.26 14.03
N LYS A 286 -0.62 12.42 13.79
CA LYS A 286 -1.11 11.47 14.80
C LYS A 286 -0.06 10.41 15.11
N ALA A 287 0.72 9.97 14.12
CA ALA A 287 1.84 9.05 14.31
C ALA A 287 3.03 9.74 15.02
N GLU A 288 3.40 10.96 14.63
CA GLU A 288 4.54 11.72 15.17
C GLU A 288 4.32 12.23 16.60
N ALA A 289 3.13 12.77 16.90
CA ALA A 289 2.79 13.25 18.25
C ALA A 289 2.65 12.12 19.29
N GLN A 290 2.72 10.86 18.86
CA GLN A 290 2.43 9.68 19.65
C GLN A 290 3.60 8.67 19.68
N LYS A 291 4.77 9.01 19.12
CA LYS A 291 5.97 8.16 19.23
C LYS A 291 6.57 8.27 20.63
N ALA A 292 6.25 7.27 21.44
CA ALA A 292 6.80 7.09 22.78
C ALA A 292 8.31 6.73 22.80
N TYR A 293 8.91 6.47 21.65
CA TYR A 293 10.33 6.14 21.46
C TYR A 293 10.78 6.44 20.01
N ASP A 294 12.05 6.77 19.79
CA ASP A 294 12.61 7.08 18.46
C ASP A 294 12.99 5.81 17.67
N PHE A 295 11.99 5.20 17.03
CA PHE A 295 12.18 4.03 16.16
C PHE A 295 12.89 4.35 14.83
N GLU A 296 12.91 5.61 14.40
CA GLU A 296 13.68 6.04 13.23
C GLU A 296 15.17 6.13 13.54
N GLY A 297 15.50 6.67 14.72
CA GLY A 297 16.84 6.60 15.31
C GLY A 297 17.30 5.15 15.46
N LEU A 298 16.44 4.26 15.97
CA LEU A 298 16.75 2.83 16.02
C LEU A 298 17.04 2.26 14.62
N SER A 299 16.20 2.53 13.62
CA SER A 299 16.42 2.05 12.25
C SER A 299 17.76 2.51 11.68
N ARG A 300 18.16 3.77 11.93
CA ARG A 300 19.47 4.29 11.55
C ARG A 300 20.63 3.60 12.28
N LEU A 301 20.47 3.31 13.57
CA LEU A 301 21.45 2.55 14.35
C LEU A 301 21.64 1.13 13.77
N LEU A 302 20.57 0.45 13.39
CA LEU A 302 20.64 -0.89 12.81
C LEU A 302 21.33 -0.89 11.44
N GLN A 303 21.06 0.11 10.60
CA GLN A 303 21.78 0.27 9.34
C GLN A 303 23.28 0.50 9.58
N ALA A 304 23.64 1.37 10.53
CA ALA A 304 25.04 1.61 10.87
C ALA A 304 25.74 0.36 11.42
N ALA A 305 25.03 -0.48 12.18
CA ALA A 305 25.56 -1.75 12.66
C ALA A 305 25.80 -2.76 11.52
N GLU A 306 24.89 -2.83 10.54
CA GLU A 306 25.09 -3.64 9.33
C GLU A 306 26.28 -3.14 8.50
N ASP A 307 26.38 -1.82 8.29
CA ASP A 307 27.50 -1.22 7.55
C ASP A 307 28.84 -1.48 8.27
N HIS A 308 28.85 -1.40 9.60
CA HIS A 308 30.01 -1.74 10.42
C HIS A 308 30.36 -3.23 10.32
N PHE A 309 29.37 -4.13 10.37
CA PHE A 309 29.58 -5.57 10.16
C PHE A 309 30.22 -5.86 8.80
N VAL A 310 29.78 -5.16 7.74
CA VAL A 310 30.37 -5.30 6.40
C VAL A 310 31.82 -4.81 6.39
N ALA A 311 32.09 -3.64 6.97
CA ALA A 311 33.37 -2.95 6.88
C ALA A 311 34.47 -3.40 7.87
N SER A 312 34.11 -3.90 9.06
CA SER A 312 35.07 -4.31 10.09
C SER A 312 35.78 -5.62 9.70
N ASP A 313 37.07 -5.77 9.97
CA ASP A 313 37.80 -7.05 9.83
C ASP A 313 38.24 -7.60 11.21
N ASP A 314 37.65 -7.11 12.29
CA ASP A 314 38.10 -7.35 13.67
C ASP A 314 37.75 -8.77 14.17
N ALA A 315 36.74 -9.40 13.59
CA ALA A 315 36.24 -10.71 13.98
C ALA A 315 35.80 -11.52 12.76
N LYS A 316 35.68 -12.85 12.96
CA LYS A 316 35.05 -13.71 11.97
C LYS A 316 33.57 -13.42 11.85
N LYS A 317 33.07 -13.32 10.62
CA LYS A 317 31.71 -12.92 10.30
C LYS A 317 30.85 -14.12 9.99
N VAL A 318 29.76 -14.28 10.72
CA VAL A 318 28.86 -15.42 10.62
C VAL A 318 27.46 -14.99 10.19
N GLY A 319 26.94 -15.64 9.14
CA GLY A 319 25.53 -15.56 8.77
C GLY A 319 24.74 -16.72 9.34
N TYR A 320 23.49 -16.51 9.77
CA TYR A 320 22.60 -17.61 10.15
C TYR A 320 21.14 -17.40 9.74
N LEU A 321 20.38 -18.47 9.52
CA LEU A 321 19.01 -18.39 8.99
C LEU A 321 17.90 -18.53 10.05
N CYS A 322 18.04 -19.49 10.96
CA CYS A 322 16.95 -19.95 11.82
C CYS A 322 17.06 -19.39 13.24
N ASN A 323 15.92 -19.16 13.90
CA ASN A 323 15.87 -18.82 15.32
C ASN A 323 16.26 -19.99 16.24
N TYR A 324 16.42 -21.20 15.70
CA TYR A 324 16.97 -22.33 16.44
C TYR A 324 18.51 -22.32 16.52
N THR A 325 19.18 -21.34 15.91
CA THR A 325 20.63 -21.15 16.05
C THR A 325 20.97 -20.62 17.46
N PRO A 326 21.85 -21.29 18.22
CA PRO A 326 22.29 -20.85 19.55
C PRO A 326 23.15 -19.57 19.49
N LEU A 327 22.55 -18.42 19.78
CA LEU A 327 23.25 -17.13 19.69
C LEU A 327 24.24 -16.94 20.83
N GLU A 328 23.96 -17.55 21.98
CA GLU A 328 24.89 -17.62 23.12
C GLU A 328 26.26 -18.15 22.71
N LEU A 329 26.31 -19.16 21.83
CA LEU A 329 27.57 -19.73 21.35
C LEU A 329 28.26 -18.87 20.30
N LEU A 330 27.47 -18.22 19.42
CA LEU A 330 28.03 -17.27 18.46
C LEU A 330 28.74 -16.13 19.20
N ASN A 331 28.07 -15.51 20.17
CA ASN A 331 28.68 -14.43 20.95
C ASN A 331 29.85 -14.93 21.84
N ALA A 332 29.73 -16.12 22.46
CA ALA A 332 30.83 -16.70 23.24
C ALA A 332 32.10 -16.94 22.40
N SER A 333 31.94 -17.29 21.13
CA SER A 333 33.05 -17.49 20.19
C SER A 333 33.77 -16.20 19.82
N GLY A 334 33.15 -15.04 20.05
CA GLY A 334 33.65 -13.74 19.58
C GLY A 334 33.49 -13.51 18.08
N ALA A 335 32.70 -14.32 17.38
CA ALA A 335 32.34 -14.07 16.00
C ALA A 335 31.27 -12.97 15.92
N ALA A 336 31.48 -11.99 15.04
CA ALA A 336 30.42 -11.06 14.68
C ALA A 336 29.35 -11.81 13.89
N HIS A 337 28.07 -11.60 14.19
CA HIS A 337 27.01 -12.40 13.57
C HIS A 337 25.77 -11.61 13.17
N LEU A 338 25.18 -11.97 12.02
CA LEU A 338 23.92 -11.42 11.55
C LEU A 338 22.96 -12.52 11.07
N ARG A 339 21.67 -12.31 11.33
CA ARG A 339 20.64 -13.17 10.74
C ARG A 339 20.43 -12.80 9.28
N LEU A 340 20.45 -13.79 8.39
CA LEU A 340 20.15 -13.64 6.97
C LEU A 340 18.64 -13.83 6.75
N PHE A 341 17.87 -12.75 6.94
CA PHE A 341 16.41 -12.80 6.83
C PHE A 341 15.76 -11.59 6.16
N LYS A 342 16.53 -10.84 5.35
CA LYS A 342 16.00 -9.76 4.53
C LYS A 342 14.98 -10.25 3.51
N CYS A 343 13.95 -9.45 3.30
CA CYS A 343 12.98 -9.59 2.24
C CYS A 343 13.65 -9.24 0.91
N GLY A 344 13.53 -10.11 -0.09
CA GLY A 344 14.04 -9.86 -1.43
C GLY A 344 13.05 -9.05 -2.27
N GLY A 345 13.57 -8.22 -3.16
CA GLY A 345 12.77 -7.59 -4.21
C GLY A 345 12.52 -8.56 -5.38
N THR A 346 11.96 -8.02 -6.47
CA THR A 346 11.71 -8.80 -7.70
C THR A 346 12.97 -9.48 -8.23
N GLU A 347 14.12 -8.79 -8.18
CA GLU A 347 15.38 -9.35 -8.67
C GLU A 347 15.86 -10.50 -7.78
N GLU A 348 15.99 -10.31 -6.47
CA GLU A 348 16.47 -11.34 -5.56
C GLU A 348 15.58 -12.58 -5.59
N VAL A 349 14.26 -12.40 -5.54
CA VAL A 349 13.32 -13.52 -5.59
C VAL A 349 13.46 -14.29 -6.91
N SER A 350 13.61 -13.59 -8.04
CA SER A 350 13.80 -14.21 -9.36
C SER A 350 15.12 -14.98 -9.46
N ARG A 351 16.23 -14.40 -8.96
CA ARG A 351 17.54 -15.06 -8.92
C ARG A 351 17.53 -16.30 -8.04
N GLY A 352 16.92 -16.20 -6.85
CA GLY A 352 16.69 -17.32 -5.96
C GLY A 352 15.90 -18.45 -6.61
N GLU A 353 14.83 -18.09 -7.34
CA GLU A 353 13.97 -19.06 -8.02
C GLU A 353 14.71 -19.88 -9.09
N GLN A 354 15.67 -19.29 -9.80
CA GLN A 354 16.47 -20.02 -10.80
C GLN A 354 17.24 -21.19 -10.16
N ILE A 355 17.61 -21.04 -8.89
CA ILE A 355 18.35 -22.03 -8.10
C ILE A 355 17.38 -23.04 -7.46
N THR A 356 16.32 -22.57 -6.80
CA THR A 356 15.43 -23.44 -6.00
C THR A 356 14.26 -24.06 -6.75
N LYS A 357 13.78 -23.39 -7.81
CA LYS A 357 12.45 -23.52 -8.46
C LYS A 357 11.32 -22.73 -7.78
N SER A 358 10.24 -22.52 -8.54
CA SER A 358 9.07 -21.70 -8.19
C SER A 358 8.28 -22.17 -6.97
N VAL A 359 8.41 -23.45 -6.60
CA VAL A 359 7.70 -24.07 -5.46
C VAL A 359 8.39 -23.88 -4.11
N PHE A 360 9.43 -23.04 -4.03
CA PHE A 360 10.04 -22.66 -2.76
C PHE A 360 9.42 -21.37 -2.23
N CYS A 361 9.41 -21.21 -0.90
CA CYS A 361 8.92 -19.97 -0.32
C CYS A 361 9.87 -18.80 -0.59
N ASP A 362 9.30 -17.60 -0.65
CA ASP A 362 10.02 -16.39 -1.01
C ASP A 362 11.14 -16.03 -0.02
N PHE A 363 11.03 -16.42 1.24
CA PHE A 363 12.12 -16.31 2.20
C PHE A 363 13.38 -17.06 1.71
N THR A 364 13.24 -18.34 1.37
CA THR A 364 14.36 -19.15 0.90
C THR A 364 14.89 -18.73 -0.46
N LYS A 365 14.00 -18.24 -1.34
CA LYS A 365 14.41 -17.65 -2.63
C LYS A 365 15.21 -16.37 -2.40
N SER A 366 14.73 -15.48 -1.54
CA SER A 366 15.41 -14.21 -1.25
C SER A 366 16.79 -14.41 -0.64
N VAL A 367 16.95 -15.36 0.28
CA VAL A 367 18.26 -15.71 0.85
C VAL A 367 19.27 -16.04 -0.25
N LEU A 368 18.92 -16.95 -1.17
CA LEU A 368 19.80 -17.32 -2.29
C LEU A 368 19.92 -16.21 -3.34
N GLY A 369 18.86 -15.42 -3.50
CA GLY A 369 18.82 -14.21 -4.31
C GLY A 369 19.89 -13.21 -3.90
N HIS A 370 19.97 -12.89 -2.60
CA HIS A 370 20.98 -11.99 -2.04
C HIS A 370 22.41 -12.51 -2.22
N PHE A 371 22.64 -13.82 -2.16
CA PHE A 371 23.93 -14.41 -2.54
C PHE A 371 24.21 -14.24 -4.04
N ALA A 372 23.22 -14.51 -4.89
CA ALA A 372 23.36 -14.40 -6.34
C ALA A 372 23.54 -12.96 -6.82
N THR A 373 22.93 -11.99 -6.15
CA THR A 373 23.07 -10.54 -6.42
C THR A 373 24.24 -9.91 -5.66
N LYS A 374 25.00 -10.68 -4.87
CA LYS A 374 26.17 -10.23 -4.11
C LYS A 374 25.86 -9.07 -3.16
N HIS A 375 24.79 -9.20 -2.38
CA HIS A 375 24.46 -8.24 -1.34
C HIS A 375 25.67 -8.06 -0.39
N PRO A 376 26.02 -6.83 0.05
CA PRO A 376 27.26 -6.58 0.79
C PRO A 376 27.46 -7.45 2.03
N VAL A 377 26.41 -7.67 2.82
CA VAL A 377 26.43 -8.58 3.97
C VAL A 377 26.82 -10.00 3.56
N ASN A 378 26.28 -10.50 2.46
CA ASN A 378 26.53 -11.87 1.98
C ASN A 378 27.97 -12.05 1.49
N GLU A 379 28.56 -11.03 0.87
CA GLU A 379 29.96 -11.05 0.44
C GLU A 379 30.94 -10.95 1.62
N ALA A 380 30.54 -10.27 2.70
CA ALA A 380 31.38 -10.07 3.88
C ALA A 380 31.49 -11.31 4.79
N ILE A 381 30.52 -12.24 4.75
CA ILE A 381 30.45 -13.38 5.67
C ILE A 381 31.54 -14.43 5.38
N ASP A 382 32.20 -14.92 6.44
CA ASP A 382 33.16 -16.04 6.37
C ASP A 382 32.47 -17.41 6.35
N LYS A 383 31.33 -17.56 7.04
CA LYS A 383 30.64 -18.86 7.17
C LYS A 383 29.15 -18.71 7.47
N VAL A 384 28.34 -19.62 6.91
CA VAL A 384 26.90 -19.66 7.18
C VAL A 384 26.53 -20.89 8.00
N PHE A 385 25.79 -20.69 9.09
CA PHE A 385 25.25 -21.77 9.91
C PHE A 385 23.73 -21.82 9.87
N THR A 386 23.15 -23.01 9.78
CA THR A 386 21.70 -23.17 9.76
C THR A 386 21.25 -24.37 10.57
N PHE A 387 20.55 -24.12 11.66
CA PHE A 387 19.73 -25.11 12.35
C PHE A 387 18.41 -25.26 11.61
N TYR A 388 18.37 -26.08 10.56
CA TYR A 388 17.23 -26.10 9.64
C TYR A 388 16.02 -26.81 10.27
N THR A 389 14.85 -26.20 10.10
CA THR A 389 13.58 -26.76 10.58
C THR A 389 12.70 -27.30 9.45
N CYS A 390 12.88 -26.84 8.21
CA CYS A 390 12.10 -27.27 7.05
C CYS A 390 12.98 -27.74 5.88
N ASP A 391 12.41 -28.50 4.96
CA ASP A 391 13.13 -29.02 3.79
C ASP A 391 13.63 -27.90 2.87
N SER A 392 12.86 -26.82 2.71
CA SER A 392 13.28 -25.65 1.93
C SER A 392 14.54 -25.02 2.53
N MET A 393 14.60 -24.83 3.85
CA MET A 393 15.79 -24.30 4.53
C MET A 393 16.98 -25.27 4.45
N ARG A 394 16.76 -26.58 4.54
CA ARG A 394 17.83 -27.57 4.36
C ARG A 394 18.44 -27.45 2.96
N ALA A 395 17.60 -27.42 1.93
CA ALA A 395 18.05 -27.29 0.54
C ALA A 395 18.72 -25.93 0.29
N THR A 396 18.19 -24.84 0.87
CA THR A 396 18.81 -23.52 0.82
C THR A 396 20.20 -23.52 1.43
N SER A 397 20.38 -24.12 2.62
CA SER A 397 21.69 -24.24 3.25
C SER A 397 22.68 -24.93 2.31
N GLN A 398 22.30 -26.06 1.69
CA GLN A 398 23.18 -26.77 0.75
C GLN A 398 23.46 -25.96 -0.53
N ALA A 399 22.48 -25.18 -1.00
CA ALA A 399 22.65 -24.37 -2.20
C ALA A 399 23.57 -23.15 -1.98
N ILE A 400 23.74 -22.68 -0.74
CA ILE A 400 24.69 -21.60 -0.40
C ILE A 400 26.14 -22.02 -0.70
N ASP A 401 26.47 -23.32 -0.62
CA ASP A 401 27.81 -23.83 -0.97
C ASP A 401 28.20 -23.57 -2.43
N ASN A 402 27.23 -23.28 -3.31
CA ASN A 402 27.52 -22.88 -4.70
C ASN A 402 28.05 -21.44 -4.83
N PHE A 403 27.81 -20.59 -3.82
CA PHE A 403 28.19 -19.19 -3.81
C PHE A 403 29.43 -18.93 -2.96
N TYR A 404 29.64 -19.74 -1.92
CA TYR A 404 30.74 -19.53 -0.96
C TYR A 404 31.31 -20.83 -0.41
N LYS A 405 32.54 -20.77 0.13
CA LYS A 405 33.37 -21.93 0.51
C LYS A 405 32.87 -22.77 1.69
N SER A 406 31.91 -22.31 2.50
CA SER A 406 31.47 -23.09 3.67
C SER A 406 30.10 -22.66 4.21
N SER A 407 29.08 -23.49 4.02
CA SER A 407 27.88 -23.52 4.86
C SER A 407 27.85 -24.80 5.70
N ARG A 408 27.23 -24.76 6.88
CA ARG A 408 27.02 -25.94 7.72
C ARG A 408 25.60 -25.97 8.28
N GLY A 409 24.86 -27.02 7.90
CA GLY A 409 23.53 -27.30 8.40
C GLY A 409 23.52 -28.25 9.61
N PHE A 410 22.82 -27.87 10.67
CA PHE A 410 22.55 -28.68 11.86
C PHE A 410 21.09 -29.15 11.89
N ILE A 411 20.86 -30.35 12.40
CA ILE A 411 19.54 -30.98 12.45
C ILE A 411 18.84 -30.59 13.75
N VAL A 412 17.73 -29.87 13.63
CA VAL A 412 16.78 -29.74 14.75
C VAL A 412 15.92 -31.01 14.77
N PRO A 413 15.86 -31.81 15.86
CA PRO A 413 14.97 -32.96 15.93
C PRO A 413 13.51 -32.53 15.85
N ARG A 414 12.65 -33.40 15.31
CA ARG A 414 11.21 -33.10 15.16
C ARG A 414 10.42 -33.34 16.45
N ASN A 415 10.82 -34.32 17.25
CA ASN A 415 10.16 -34.65 18.51
C ASN A 415 11.02 -34.16 19.67
N ALA A 416 10.70 -33.00 20.24
CA ALA A 416 11.43 -32.45 21.38
C ALA A 416 11.18 -33.19 22.71
N ASP A 417 10.20 -34.10 22.78
CA ASP A 417 9.85 -34.80 24.04
C ASP A 417 10.65 -36.08 24.26
N SER A 418 11.28 -36.60 23.20
CA SER A 418 12.11 -37.79 23.30
C SER A 418 13.46 -37.46 23.93
N ALA A 419 13.83 -38.19 24.99
CA ALA A 419 15.16 -38.12 25.60
C ALA A 419 16.27 -38.38 24.56
N ALA A 420 16.04 -39.28 23.60
CA ALA A 420 17.00 -39.55 22.52
C ALA A 420 17.15 -38.33 21.58
N SER A 421 16.06 -37.61 21.30
CA SER A 421 16.11 -36.40 20.49
C SER A 421 16.81 -35.24 21.21
N ARG A 422 16.61 -35.09 22.53
CA ARG A 422 17.34 -34.11 23.34
C ARG A 422 18.83 -34.42 23.41
N ALA A 423 19.19 -35.69 23.64
CA ALA A 423 20.57 -36.14 23.63
C ALA A 423 21.23 -35.91 22.26
N PHE A 424 20.53 -36.20 21.16
CA PHE A 424 20.99 -35.91 19.81
C PHE A 424 21.21 -34.41 19.58
N PHE A 425 20.25 -33.57 19.97
CA PHE A 425 20.38 -32.12 19.79
C PHE A 425 21.53 -31.54 20.62
N ARG A 426 21.78 -32.06 21.83
CA ARG A 426 22.97 -31.69 22.60
C ARG A 426 24.26 -32.01 21.84
N GLN A 427 24.33 -33.13 21.11
CA GLN A 427 25.48 -33.41 20.24
C GLN A 427 25.60 -32.42 19.08
N GLU A 428 24.49 -31.97 18.49
CA GLU A 428 24.51 -30.90 17.48
C GLU A 428 25.02 -29.57 18.06
N ILE A 429 24.66 -29.24 19.31
CA ILE A 429 25.18 -28.06 20.03
C ILE A 429 26.69 -28.17 20.25
N LEU A 430 27.19 -29.33 20.68
CA LEU A 430 28.63 -29.55 20.89
C LEU A 430 29.40 -29.53 19.57
N ALA A 431 28.86 -30.13 18.51
CA ALA A 431 29.45 -30.04 17.18
C ALA A 431 29.45 -28.59 16.64
N PHE A 432 28.43 -27.80 16.99
CA PHE A 432 28.39 -26.40 16.63
C PHE A 432 29.45 -25.58 17.37
N ARG A 433 29.68 -25.85 18.66
CA ARG A 433 30.81 -25.29 19.41
C ARG A 433 32.12 -25.59 18.67
N ASP A 434 32.40 -26.86 18.37
CA ASP A 434 33.68 -27.26 17.74
C ASP A 434 33.91 -26.54 16.39
N GLU A 435 32.85 -26.33 15.61
CA GLU A 435 32.90 -25.58 14.34
C GLU A 435 33.20 -24.08 14.55
N LEU A 436 32.70 -23.48 15.64
CA LEU A 436 32.97 -22.10 16.01
C LEU A 436 34.38 -21.92 16.57
N GLU A 437 34.85 -22.83 17.41
CA GLU A 437 36.22 -22.84 17.92
C GLU A 437 37.22 -22.99 16.77
N THR A 438 36.91 -23.86 15.79
CA THR A 438 37.72 -23.99 14.57
C THR A 438 37.73 -22.72 13.72
N LEU A 439 36.58 -22.03 13.61
CA LEU A 439 36.46 -20.82 12.81
C LEU A 439 37.21 -19.64 13.44
N THR A 440 37.03 -19.44 14.75
CA THR A 440 37.49 -18.26 15.49
C THR A 440 38.87 -18.46 16.13
N GLY A 441 39.30 -19.70 16.33
CA GLY A 441 40.50 -20.03 17.10
C GLY A 441 40.33 -19.83 18.61
N ARG A 442 39.11 -19.61 19.10
CA ARG A 442 38.80 -19.36 20.51
C ARG A 442 38.03 -20.54 21.09
N GLU A 443 38.57 -21.15 22.14
CA GLU A 443 37.86 -22.17 22.93
C GLU A 443 36.71 -21.55 23.73
N ILE A 444 35.61 -22.28 23.86
CA ILE A 444 34.41 -21.87 24.59
C ILE A 444 34.24 -22.79 25.80
N HIS A 445 34.45 -22.23 26.99
CA HIS A 445 34.31 -22.96 28.24
C HIS A 445 32.90 -22.80 28.85
N ASP A 446 32.60 -23.62 29.87
CA ASP A 446 31.33 -23.60 30.58
C ASP A 446 31.00 -22.20 31.15
N GLU A 447 32.01 -21.50 31.65
CA GLU A 447 31.90 -20.15 32.23
C GLU A 447 31.51 -19.10 31.19
N ASP A 448 32.09 -19.19 29.97
CA ASP A 448 31.76 -18.32 28.85
C ASP A 448 30.29 -18.52 28.44
N LEU A 449 29.88 -19.78 28.28
CA LEU A 449 28.50 -20.10 27.91
C LEU A 449 27.50 -19.69 28.99
N GLN A 450 27.82 -19.90 30.28
CA GLN A 450 26.97 -19.45 31.38
C GLN A 450 26.82 -17.93 31.40
N ALA A 451 27.90 -17.19 31.15
CA ALA A 451 27.84 -15.74 31.05
C ALA A 451 26.93 -15.29 29.89
N GLN A 452 27.04 -15.93 28.73
CA GLN A 452 26.18 -15.63 27.60
C GLN A 452 24.72 -16.02 27.83
N ILE A 453 24.44 -17.16 28.47
CA ILE A 453 23.09 -17.56 28.88
C ILE A 453 22.45 -16.49 29.76
N ARG A 454 23.17 -15.99 30.78
CA ARG A 454 22.68 -14.91 31.65
C ARG A 454 22.36 -13.65 30.87
N LEU A 455 23.26 -13.27 29.97
CA LEU A 455 23.11 -12.06 29.18
C LEU A 455 21.91 -12.15 28.22
N TYR A 456 21.81 -13.23 27.44
CA TYR A 456 20.68 -13.44 26.53
C TYR A 456 19.35 -13.64 27.28
N ASN A 457 19.34 -14.25 28.46
CA ASN A 457 18.16 -14.31 29.31
C ASN A 457 17.67 -12.91 29.73
N ARG A 458 18.58 -11.99 30.04
CA ARG A 458 18.25 -10.58 30.34
C ARG A 458 17.68 -9.89 29.10
N VAL A 459 18.30 -10.07 27.93
CA VAL A 459 17.80 -9.50 26.67
C VAL A 459 16.40 -10.02 26.33
N ARG A 460 16.17 -11.34 26.39
CA ARG A 460 14.84 -11.96 26.19
C ARG A 460 13.81 -11.41 27.16
N ALA A 461 14.17 -11.26 28.44
CA ALA A 461 13.28 -10.70 29.45
C ALA A 461 12.89 -9.25 29.16
N LEU A 462 13.84 -8.41 28.73
CA LEU A 462 13.59 -7.01 28.38
C LEU A 462 12.66 -6.89 27.17
N ILE A 463 12.89 -7.65 26.10
CA ILE A 463 12.00 -7.67 24.92
C ILE A 463 10.58 -8.12 25.32
N ARG A 464 10.47 -9.15 26.18
CA ARG A 464 9.18 -9.60 26.72
C ARG A 464 8.48 -8.49 27.49
N GLN A 465 9.19 -7.80 28.39
CA GLN A 465 8.64 -6.67 29.16
C GLN A 465 8.16 -5.53 28.26
N ILE A 466 8.92 -5.19 27.21
CA ILE A 466 8.50 -4.20 26.20
C ILE A 466 7.21 -4.66 25.50
N SER A 467 7.13 -5.94 25.09
CA SER A 467 5.92 -6.49 24.49
C SER A 467 4.73 -6.46 25.44
N GLU A 468 4.91 -6.73 26.73
CA GLU A 468 3.84 -6.72 27.74
C GLU A 468 3.17 -5.35 27.88
N LEU A 469 3.87 -4.25 27.56
CA LEU A 469 3.25 -2.91 27.50
C LEU A 469 2.11 -2.86 26.47
N ARG A 470 2.11 -3.73 25.45
CA ARG A 470 1.05 -3.84 24.45
C ARG A 470 -0.22 -4.53 24.95
N LYS A 471 -0.20 -5.08 26.17
CA LYS A 471 -1.41 -5.60 26.83
C LYS A 471 -2.34 -4.49 27.33
N ARG A 472 -1.89 -3.23 27.41
CA ARG A 472 -2.73 -2.05 27.74
C ARG A 472 -3.86 -1.89 26.72
N ASP A 473 -4.98 -1.28 27.12
CA ASP A 473 -6.16 -1.14 26.25
C ASP A 473 -5.86 -0.37 24.96
N SER A 474 -5.12 0.75 25.07
CA SER A 474 -4.57 1.49 23.95
C SER A 474 -3.04 1.58 24.11
N PRO A 475 -2.27 0.66 23.48
CA PRO A 475 -0.83 0.63 23.65
C PRO A 475 -0.15 1.70 22.77
N ALA A 476 0.85 2.37 23.34
CA ALA A 476 1.67 3.36 22.62
C ALA A 476 2.65 2.72 21.63
N LEU A 477 2.98 1.44 21.83
CA LEU A 477 3.85 0.67 20.94
C LEU A 477 3.00 -0.08 19.89
N SER A 478 3.24 0.23 18.62
CA SER A 478 2.61 -0.47 17.49
C SER A 478 3.23 -1.84 17.26
N GLY A 479 2.58 -2.69 16.44
CA GLY A 479 3.18 -3.96 16.04
C GLY A 479 4.38 -3.76 15.11
N ARG A 480 4.29 -2.80 14.17
CA ARG A 480 5.41 -2.40 13.31
C ARG A 480 6.64 -2.02 14.13
N ASP A 481 6.47 -1.13 15.11
CA ASP A 481 7.56 -0.63 15.94
C ASP A 481 8.10 -1.71 16.89
N PHE A 482 7.25 -2.61 17.39
CA PHE A 482 7.74 -3.75 18.16
C PHE A 482 8.61 -4.68 17.31
N LEU A 483 8.26 -4.91 16.04
CA LEU A 483 9.10 -5.71 15.15
C LEU A 483 10.44 -5.02 14.83
N GLU A 484 10.50 -3.69 14.87
CA GLU A 484 11.76 -2.95 14.82
C GLU A 484 12.62 -3.17 16.08
N ALA A 485 12.00 -3.19 17.26
CA ALA A 485 12.69 -3.59 18.48
C ALA A 485 13.21 -5.04 18.36
N VAL A 486 12.40 -5.99 17.89
CA VAL A 486 12.84 -7.37 17.67
C VAL A 486 13.94 -7.45 16.61
N ARG A 487 13.91 -6.62 15.57
CA ARG A 487 14.97 -6.56 14.56
C ARG A 487 16.31 -6.23 15.20
N ALA A 488 16.37 -5.32 16.16
CA ALA A 488 17.60 -4.99 16.87
C ALA A 488 18.30 -6.22 17.47
N PHE A 489 17.53 -7.19 18.00
CA PHE A 489 18.06 -8.45 18.53
C PHE A 489 18.88 -9.28 17.52
N PHE A 490 18.59 -9.15 16.23
CA PHE A 490 19.28 -9.90 15.17
C PHE A 490 20.48 -9.16 14.56
N TYR A 491 20.68 -7.90 14.95
CA TYR A 491 21.64 -6.98 14.33
C TYR A 491 22.67 -6.40 15.29
N LEU A 492 22.36 -6.35 16.59
CA LEU A 492 23.24 -5.78 17.61
C LEU A 492 23.71 -6.87 18.56
N GLU A 493 24.93 -6.69 19.06
CA GLU A 493 25.49 -7.51 20.13
C GLU A 493 24.72 -7.34 21.45
N PRO A 494 24.58 -8.39 22.27
CA PRO A 494 23.72 -8.37 23.43
C PRO A 494 24.13 -7.35 24.50
N GLU A 495 25.41 -6.98 24.59
CA GLU A 495 25.93 -5.92 25.46
C GLU A 495 25.37 -4.54 25.08
N ALA A 496 25.13 -4.29 23.79
CA ALA A 496 24.50 -3.06 23.30
C ALA A 496 22.97 -3.11 23.44
N LEU A 497 22.37 -4.31 23.34
CA LEU A 497 20.92 -4.50 23.45
C LEU A 497 20.38 -4.22 24.85
N VAL A 498 21.09 -4.59 25.90
CA VAL A 498 20.61 -4.39 27.28
C VAL A 498 20.30 -2.92 27.59
N PRO A 499 21.25 -1.96 27.48
CA PRO A 499 20.96 -0.56 27.78
C PRO A 499 19.93 0.04 26.81
N LEU A 500 19.94 -0.38 25.53
CA LEU A 500 18.96 0.04 24.53
C LEU A 500 17.53 -0.34 24.96
N TYR A 501 17.30 -1.61 25.32
CA TYR A 501 15.98 -2.07 25.73
C TYR A 501 15.56 -1.57 27.10
N GLU A 502 16.50 -1.36 28.03
CA GLU A 502 16.18 -0.72 29.32
C GLU A 502 15.67 0.72 29.14
N ASP A 503 16.33 1.49 28.26
CA ASP A 503 15.88 2.83 27.91
C ASP A 503 14.53 2.80 27.17
N MET A 504 14.39 1.95 26.15
CA MET A 504 13.15 1.79 25.39
C MET A 504 11.99 1.41 26.31
N HIS A 505 12.18 0.40 27.18
CA HIS A 505 11.16 0.00 28.15
C HIS A 505 10.79 1.15 29.08
N ARG A 506 11.77 1.90 29.61
CA ARG A 506 11.52 3.07 30.48
C ARG A 506 10.67 4.13 29.78
N GLN A 507 11.03 4.52 28.56
CA GLN A 507 10.28 5.54 27.81
C GLN A 507 8.85 5.07 27.50
N LEU A 508 8.70 3.88 26.93
CA LEU A 508 7.40 3.29 26.57
C LEU A 508 6.50 3.02 27.79
N ALA A 509 7.09 2.62 28.93
CA ALA A 509 6.33 2.35 30.15
C ALA A 509 5.68 3.63 30.69
N THR A 510 6.33 4.78 30.56
CA THR A 510 5.82 6.10 30.99
C THR A 510 4.91 6.77 29.97
N ALA A 511 4.87 6.28 28.74
CA ALA A 511 4.03 6.86 27.70
C ALA A 511 2.53 6.70 28.02
N ALA A 512 1.81 7.81 27.86
CA ALA A 512 0.38 7.85 28.13
C ALA A 512 -0.39 6.98 27.13
N SER A 513 -1.24 6.07 27.64
CA SER A 513 -2.27 5.44 26.82
C SER A 513 -3.29 6.51 26.42
N SER A 514 -3.43 6.78 25.13
CA SER A 514 -4.39 7.74 24.60
C SER A 514 -5.30 7.08 23.58
N GLY A 515 -6.57 7.48 23.57
CA GLY A 515 -7.58 7.00 22.62
C GLY A 515 -8.42 5.82 23.11
N THR A 516 -9.40 5.47 22.28
CA THR A 516 -10.28 4.31 22.44
C THR A 516 -9.51 3.02 22.18
N ARG A 517 -9.91 1.90 22.80
CA ARG A 517 -9.36 0.56 22.53
C ARG A 517 -9.48 0.27 21.02
N PRO A 518 -8.37 0.17 20.26
CA PRO A 518 -8.45 -0.17 18.85
C PRO A 518 -8.87 -1.63 18.68
N LEU A 519 -9.25 -2.03 17.46
CA LEU A 519 -9.38 -3.45 17.13
C LEU A 519 -8.00 -4.12 17.28
N ARG A 520 -7.91 -5.13 18.14
CA ARG A 520 -6.64 -5.77 18.53
C ARG A 520 -6.45 -7.05 17.76
N LEU A 521 -5.40 -7.12 16.96
CA LEU A 521 -5.11 -8.26 16.11
C LEU A 521 -3.81 -8.95 16.54
N MET A 522 -3.76 -10.27 16.33
CA MET A 522 -2.54 -11.08 16.43
C MET A 522 -2.10 -11.48 15.04
N MET A 523 -0.81 -11.30 14.72
CA MET A 523 -0.22 -11.94 13.54
C MET A 523 0.38 -13.28 13.94
N CYS A 524 -0.13 -14.38 13.39
CA CYS A 524 0.29 -15.73 13.72
C CYS A 524 0.74 -16.47 12.45
N GLY A 525 1.89 -17.15 12.49
CA GLY A 525 2.26 -18.08 11.44
C GLY A 525 3.71 -18.03 11.01
N GLY A 526 3.92 -17.86 9.70
CA GLY A 526 5.23 -17.89 9.04
C GLY A 526 6.14 -16.73 9.42
N VAL A 527 7.38 -16.79 8.96
CA VAL A 527 8.36 -15.70 9.14
C VAL A 527 7.86 -14.41 8.48
N VAL A 528 8.02 -13.29 9.19
CA VAL A 528 7.98 -11.94 8.60
C VAL A 528 9.43 -11.51 8.47
N ALA A 529 9.88 -11.32 7.24
CA ALA A 529 11.26 -10.96 6.92
C ALA A 529 11.54 -9.48 7.17
N ASP A 530 12.81 -9.14 7.39
CA ASP A 530 13.21 -7.73 7.48
C ASP A 530 12.88 -7.01 6.18
N GLY A 531 12.12 -5.92 6.26
CA GLY A 531 11.61 -5.18 5.11
C GLY A 531 10.23 -5.60 4.60
N ASP A 532 9.68 -6.75 5.01
CA ASP A 532 8.30 -7.13 4.64
C ASP A 532 7.28 -6.47 5.57
N ARG A 533 6.92 -5.23 5.26
CA ARG A 533 5.99 -4.42 6.05
C ARG A 533 4.54 -4.42 5.55
N ARG A 534 4.29 -5.03 4.39
CA ARG A 534 3.02 -4.87 3.65
C ARG A 534 1.77 -5.15 4.46
N ILE A 535 1.70 -6.29 5.15
CA ILE A 535 0.52 -6.65 5.95
C ILE A 535 0.42 -5.76 7.20
N LEU A 536 1.55 -5.45 7.83
CA LEU A 536 1.59 -4.56 9.00
C LEU A 536 1.06 -3.18 8.64
N ASP A 537 1.50 -2.63 7.50
CA ASP A 537 1.16 -1.29 7.06
C ASP A 537 -0.29 -1.18 6.64
N LEU A 538 -0.81 -2.15 5.89
CA LEU A 538 -2.24 -2.22 5.60
C LEU A 538 -3.09 -2.29 6.88
N VAL A 539 -2.64 -3.04 7.89
CA VAL A 539 -3.42 -3.21 9.13
C VAL A 539 -3.39 -1.94 10.00
N GLU A 540 -2.21 -1.34 10.19
CA GLU A 540 -2.05 -0.24 11.13
C GLU A 540 -2.36 1.13 10.51
N ASP A 541 -2.03 1.35 9.23
CA ASP A 541 -2.21 2.65 8.57
C ASP A 541 -3.56 2.74 7.82
N ASP A 542 -3.90 1.74 7.00
CA ASP A 542 -5.11 1.80 6.16
C ASP A 542 -6.38 1.41 6.92
N ILE A 543 -6.31 0.35 7.72
CA ILE A 543 -7.47 -0.22 8.43
C ILE A 543 -7.67 0.44 9.81
N GLY A 544 -6.60 0.97 10.41
CA GLY A 544 -6.63 1.57 11.74
C GLY A 544 -6.81 0.56 12.88
N ALA A 545 -6.54 -0.73 12.62
CA ALA A 545 -6.44 -1.75 13.66
C ALA A 545 -5.02 -1.76 14.26
N ARG A 546 -4.82 -2.54 15.32
CA ARG A 546 -3.52 -2.62 16.01
C ARG A 546 -3.04 -4.06 16.10
N ILE A 547 -1.84 -4.34 15.58
CA ILE A 547 -1.16 -5.61 15.89
C ILE A 547 -0.60 -5.50 17.31
N VAL A 548 -1.12 -6.30 18.23
CA VAL A 548 -0.72 -6.24 19.65
C VAL A 548 0.22 -7.38 20.06
N VAL A 549 0.33 -8.42 19.23
CA VAL A 549 1.24 -9.55 19.43
C VAL A 549 1.51 -10.30 18.13
N GLU A 550 2.76 -10.74 17.98
CA GLU A 550 3.25 -11.51 16.84
C GLU A 550 3.76 -12.88 17.28
N ASP A 551 3.14 -13.92 16.75
CA ASP A 551 3.47 -15.31 17.02
C ASP A 551 4.10 -15.97 15.78
N HIS A 552 5.32 -15.53 15.51
CA HIS A 552 6.24 -16.07 14.52
C HIS A 552 7.69 -16.01 15.03
N CYS A 553 8.63 -16.61 14.29
CA CYS A 553 10.03 -16.72 14.68
C CYS A 553 10.86 -15.42 14.59
N THR A 554 10.22 -14.35 14.12
CA THR A 554 10.73 -12.97 14.11
C THR A 554 9.82 -12.04 14.93
N GLY A 555 8.91 -12.62 15.71
CA GLY A 555 8.00 -11.93 16.63
C GLY A 555 8.32 -12.31 18.07
N LEU A 556 7.33 -12.33 18.96
CA LEU A 556 7.53 -12.54 20.40
C LEU A 556 7.95 -13.96 20.78
N GLY A 557 7.56 -14.97 20.00
CA GLY A 557 7.68 -16.40 20.33
C GLY A 557 9.05 -16.85 20.89
N PRO A 558 10.19 -16.51 20.25
CA PRO A 558 11.52 -16.89 20.73
C PRO A 558 11.94 -16.30 22.09
N PHE A 559 11.27 -15.24 22.54
CA PHE A 559 11.63 -14.49 23.75
C PHE A 559 10.82 -14.90 24.99
N LEU A 560 9.86 -15.83 24.84
CA LEU A 560 8.99 -16.27 25.94
C LEU A 560 9.67 -17.27 26.89
N HIS A 561 10.70 -17.97 26.42
CA HIS A 561 11.41 -18.98 27.18
C HIS A 561 12.78 -18.48 27.64
N GLN A 562 13.19 -18.87 28.85
CA GLN A 562 14.51 -18.57 29.40
C GLN A 562 15.30 -19.85 29.61
N THR A 563 16.59 -19.80 29.29
CA THR A 563 17.50 -20.92 29.48
C THR A 563 17.81 -21.08 30.97
N ARG A 564 17.74 -22.30 31.49
CA ARG A 564 18.06 -22.57 32.90
C ARG A 564 19.55 -22.31 33.16
N GLU A 565 19.85 -21.66 34.28
CA GLU A 565 21.23 -21.52 34.77
C GLU A 565 21.56 -22.71 35.68
N GLY A 566 22.79 -23.24 35.58
CA GLY A 566 23.24 -24.36 36.38
C GLY A 566 24.53 -25.01 35.85
N ASP A 567 24.87 -26.15 36.44
CA ASP A 567 26.18 -26.80 36.29
C ASP A 567 26.44 -27.42 34.90
N ASP A 568 25.40 -27.80 34.13
CA ASP A 568 25.53 -28.30 32.74
C ASP A 568 24.92 -27.29 31.76
N PRO A 569 25.65 -26.21 31.41
CA PRO A 569 25.13 -25.16 30.54
C PRO A 569 24.86 -25.66 29.10
N TRP A 570 25.55 -26.71 28.66
CA TRP A 570 25.36 -27.30 27.33
C TRP A 570 24.03 -28.03 27.20
N ALA A 571 23.68 -28.86 28.18
CA ALA A 571 22.37 -29.50 28.22
C ALA A 571 21.26 -28.47 28.41
N ALA A 572 21.47 -27.48 29.28
CA ALA A 572 20.50 -26.41 29.50
C ALA A 572 20.20 -25.61 28.23
N LEU A 573 21.23 -25.26 27.44
CA LEU A 573 21.07 -24.56 26.17
C LEU A 573 20.33 -25.43 25.14
N ALA A 574 20.72 -26.70 24.99
CA ALA A 574 20.08 -27.64 24.07
C ALA A 574 18.59 -27.81 24.39
N ASP A 575 18.25 -28.00 25.68
CA ASP A 575 16.88 -28.11 26.15
C ASP A 575 16.08 -26.82 25.88
N ALA A 576 16.64 -25.66 26.23
CA ALA A 576 15.95 -24.38 26.08
C ALA A 576 15.55 -24.09 24.63
N TYR A 577 16.41 -24.43 23.68
CA TYR A 577 16.13 -24.26 22.25
C TYR A 577 15.07 -25.24 21.73
N LEU A 578 14.87 -26.39 22.37
CA LEU A 578 13.78 -27.32 22.07
C LEU A 578 12.48 -26.98 22.84
N ASP A 579 12.60 -26.32 23.99
CA ASP A 579 11.50 -25.95 24.90
C ASP A 579 10.92 -24.55 24.63
N GLN A 580 11.60 -23.72 23.85
CA GLN A 580 11.05 -22.45 23.35
C GLN A 580 9.77 -22.66 22.53
N THR A 581 9.07 -21.57 22.22
CA THR A 581 7.89 -21.60 21.34
C THR A 581 8.20 -22.39 20.06
N PRO A 582 7.55 -23.55 19.86
CA PRO A 582 7.98 -24.48 18.82
C PRO A 582 7.76 -23.89 17.43
N CYS A 583 8.48 -24.37 16.41
CA CYS A 583 8.08 -24.17 15.02
C CYS A 583 6.89 -25.09 14.67
N ALA A 584 6.03 -24.72 13.72
CA ALA A 584 4.92 -25.58 13.25
C ALA A 584 5.34 -26.95 12.68
N ARG A 585 6.64 -27.16 12.41
CA ARG A 585 7.17 -28.48 12.03
C ARG A 585 7.36 -29.42 13.24
N GLN A 586 7.56 -28.88 14.44
CA GLN A 586 7.79 -29.67 15.65
C GLN A 586 6.58 -30.54 15.97
N PHE A 587 6.85 -31.66 16.63
CA PHE A 587 5.85 -32.63 17.07
C PHE A 587 5.92 -32.79 18.60
N PRO A 588 4.77 -32.92 19.29
CA PRO A 588 3.40 -32.76 18.77
C PRO A 588 3.08 -31.32 18.37
N LEU A 589 2.28 -31.14 17.32
CA LEU A 589 1.91 -29.81 16.79
C LEU A 589 1.04 -29.04 17.79
N GLU A 590 0.29 -29.76 18.62
CA GLU A 590 -0.61 -29.21 19.63
C GLU A 590 0.10 -28.21 20.55
N ARG A 591 1.37 -28.44 20.90
CA ARG A 591 2.15 -27.48 21.70
C ARG A 591 2.26 -26.10 21.04
N ARG A 592 2.46 -26.08 19.72
CA ARG A 592 2.53 -24.84 18.94
C ARG A 592 1.19 -24.12 18.94
N ILE A 593 0.10 -24.85 18.73
CA ILE A 593 -1.26 -24.29 18.66
C ILE A 593 -1.66 -23.74 20.04
N GLU A 594 -1.42 -24.49 21.11
CA GLU A 594 -1.76 -24.05 22.46
C GLU A 594 -0.92 -22.84 22.90
N ALA A 595 0.36 -22.76 22.47
CA ALA A 595 1.16 -21.55 22.66
C ALA A 595 0.55 -20.33 21.94
N ALA A 596 0.07 -20.50 20.70
CA ALA A 596 -0.60 -19.43 19.95
C ALA A 596 -1.90 -18.98 20.64
N LEU A 597 -2.73 -19.93 21.10
CA LEU A 597 -3.97 -19.66 21.83
C LEU A 597 -3.71 -18.97 23.17
N ALA A 598 -2.65 -19.37 23.89
CA ALA A 598 -2.24 -18.72 25.13
C ALA A 598 -1.87 -17.25 24.89
N LEU A 599 -1.07 -16.97 23.85
CA LEU A 599 -0.72 -15.60 23.47
C LEU A 599 -1.94 -14.77 23.07
N ALA A 600 -2.83 -15.31 22.24
CA ALA A 600 -4.06 -14.64 21.82
C ALA A 600 -4.91 -14.19 23.02
N ARG A 601 -5.06 -15.08 24.02
CA ARG A 601 -5.82 -14.79 25.25
C ARG A 601 -5.11 -13.77 26.13
N ASP A 602 -3.81 -13.95 26.36
CA ASP A 602 -2.99 -13.09 27.22
C ASP A 602 -2.93 -11.63 26.71
N TYR A 603 -2.92 -11.44 25.39
CA TYR A 603 -2.93 -10.11 24.76
C TYR A 603 -4.32 -9.56 24.45
N ARG A 604 -5.38 -10.29 24.85
CA ARG A 604 -6.79 -9.91 24.66
C ARG A 604 -7.09 -9.52 23.21
N VAL A 605 -6.73 -10.40 22.28
CA VAL A 605 -6.90 -10.13 20.84
C VAL A 605 -8.34 -10.36 20.42
N ASP A 606 -8.84 -9.50 19.55
CA ASP A 606 -10.19 -9.57 18.98
C ASP A 606 -10.22 -10.53 17.79
N ALA A 607 -9.12 -10.65 17.04
CA ALA A 607 -8.98 -11.61 15.95
C ALA A 607 -7.52 -11.95 15.62
N VAL A 608 -7.34 -13.02 14.85
CA VAL A 608 -6.04 -13.52 14.40
C VAL A 608 -5.91 -13.38 12.89
N LEU A 609 -4.79 -12.84 12.44
CA LEU A 609 -4.33 -12.92 11.06
C LEU A 609 -3.34 -14.09 10.96
N TYR A 610 -3.78 -15.19 10.36
CA TYR A 610 -2.90 -16.34 10.11
C TYR A 610 -2.10 -16.09 8.82
N THR A 611 -0.90 -15.54 8.96
CA THR A 611 -0.05 -15.10 7.85
C THR A 611 1.04 -16.14 7.55
N TYR A 612 1.26 -16.44 6.26
CA TYR A 612 2.34 -17.33 5.87
C TYR A 612 2.78 -17.06 4.43
N LEU A 613 4.07 -17.31 4.16
CA LEU A 613 4.58 -17.24 2.79
C LEU A 613 4.04 -18.41 1.96
N LYS A 614 3.60 -18.14 0.73
CA LYS A 614 3.25 -19.16 -0.26
C LYS A 614 4.39 -20.17 -0.35
N PHE A 615 4.02 -21.45 -0.46
CA PHE A 615 4.94 -22.58 -0.43
C PHE A 615 5.75 -22.77 0.86
N CYS A 616 5.39 -22.12 1.97
CA CYS A 616 5.93 -22.49 3.29
C CYS A 616 5.41 -23.88 3.69
N PRO A 617 6.26 -24.92 3.77
CA PRO A 617 5.78 -26.28 4.03
C PRO A 617 5.27 -26.43 5.47
N CYS A 618 5.84 -25.71 6.43
CA CYS A 618 5.48 -25.85 7.84
C CYS A 618 4.11 -25.24 8.15
N TYR A 619 3.92 -23.97 7.81
CA TYR A 619 2.71 -23.24 8.16
C TYR A 619 1.59 -23.44 7.14
N GLY A 620 1.91 -23.70 5.87
CA GLY A 620 0.92 -23.98 4.84
C GLY A 620 0.22 -25.33 5.02
N LEU A 621 0.94 -26.39 5.44
CA LEU A 621 0.36 -27.72 5.68
C LEU A 621 -0.44 -27.80 6.98
N THR A 622 -0.05 -27.04 8.00
CA THR A 622 -0.65 -27.12 9.34
C THR A 622 -1.78 -26.10 9.57
N LYS A 623 -1.96 -25.13 8.66
CA LYS A 623 -2.91 -24.02 8.83
C LYS A 623 -4.32 -24.44 9.24
N ASN A 624 -4.88 -25.48 8.62
CA ASN A 624 -6.26 -25.88 8.87
C ASN A 624 -6.49 -26.28 10.33
N LEU A 625 -5.48 -26.85 10.99
CA LEU A 625 -5.55 -27.18 12.42
C LEU A 625 -5.50 -25.91 13.27
N PHE A 626 -4.64 -24.95 12.96
CA PHE A 626 -4.66 -23.65 13.66
C PHE A 626 -5.99 -22.92 13.48
N LEU A 627 -6.47 -22.78 12.24
CA LEU A 627 -7.72 -22.08 11.93
C LEU A 627 -8.89 -22.70 12.70
N LYS A 628 -9.02 -24.05 12.66
CA LYS A 628 -10.04 -24.78 13.40
C LYS A 628 -9.94 -24.53 14.91
N ARG A 629 -8.73 -24.56 15.48
CA ARG A 629 -8.53 -24.40 16.92
C ARG A 629 -8.79 -22.98 17.41
N PHE A 630 -8.48 -21.96 16.63
CA PHE A 630 -8.89 -20.58 16.92
C PHE A 630 -10.42 -20.42 16.87
N GLN A 631 -11.07 -20.99 15.85
CA GLN A 631 -12.54 -20.97 15.73
C GLN A 631 -13.22 -21.69 16.90
N GLU A 632 -12.73 -22.87 17.31
CA GLU A 632 -13.21 -23.60 18.49
C GLU A 632 -13.02 -22.81 19.79
N ALA A 633 -11.99 -21.98 19.86
CA ALA A 633 -11.75 -21.08 20.98
C ALA A 633 -12.57 -19.78 20.90
N GLY A 634 -13.42 -19.61 19.88
CA GLY A 634 -14.24 -18.41 19.68
C GLY A 634 -13.48 -17.21 19.15
N ILE A 635 -12.25 -17.38 18.65
CA ILE A 635 -11.40 -16.31 18.15
C ILE A 635 -11.52 -16.27 16.61
N PRO A 636 -12.09 -15.20 16.03
CA PRO A 636 -12.13 -15.02 14.57
C PRO A 636 -10.72 -15.07 13.97
N VAL A 637 -10.59 -15.71 12.81
CA VAL A 637 -9.30 -15.88 12.15
C VAL A 637 -9.41 -15.68 10.64
N LEU A 638 -8.50 -14.91 10.07
CA LEU A 638 -8.35 -14.69 8.63
C LEU A 638 -7.04 -15.32 8.15
N GLU A 639 -7.13 -16.22 7.16
CA GLU A 639 -5.97 -16.82 6.52
C GLU A 639 -5.41 -15.90 5.40
N LEU A 640 -4.14 -15.53 5.48
CA LEU A 640 -3.45 -14.73 4.47
C LEU A 640 -2.17 -15.42 4.01
N GLY A 641 -2.21 -16.02 2.81
CA GLY A 641 -1.03 -16.50 2.12
C GLY A 641 -0.47 -15.42 1.20
N SER A 642 0.77 -14.97 1.43
CA SER A 642 1.43 -13.92 0.63
C SER A 642 2.73 -14.41 0.01
N ASP A 643 3.21 -13.72 -1.01
CA ASP A 643 4.61 -13.78 -1.47
C ASP A 643 5.22 -12.38 -1.31
N TYR A 644 6.47 -12.11 -1.66
CA TYR A 644 7.06 -10.76 -1.55
C TYR A 644 6.68 -9.81 -2.70
N SER A 645 5.88 -10.27 -3.66
CA SER A 645 5.46 -9.41 -4.78
C SER A 645 4.45 -8.35 -4.33
N ALA A 646 4.39 -7.24 -5.06
CA ALA A 646 3.34 -6.23 -4.86
C ALA A 646 1.98 -6.66 -5.47
N GLY A 647 1.94 -7.77 -6.22
CA GLY A 647 0.80 -8.13 -7.07
C GLY A 647 -0.46 -8.55 -6.31
N ASP A 648 -0.34 -9.00 -5.06
CA ASP A 648 -1.48 -9.46 -4.24
C ASP A 648 -1.94 -8.43 -3.19
N LEU A 649 -1.31 -7.25 -3.11
CA LEU A 649 -1.62 -6.21 -2.13
C LEU A 649 -3.09 -5.78 -2.15
N GLY A 650 -3.64 -5.48 -3.34
CA GLY A 650 -5.04 -5.08 -3.48
C GLY A 650 -6.00 -6.18 -3.02
N GLN A 651 -5.69 -7.44 -3.30
CA GLN A 651 -6.49 -8.57 -2.84
C GLN A 651 -6.43 -8.75 -1.32
N ILE A 652 -5.24 -8.61 -0.73
CA ILE A 652 -5.03 -8.69 0.72
C ILE A 652 -5.82 -7.57 1.41
N LYS A 653 -5.72 -6.33 0.90
CA LYS A 653 -6.44 -5.16 1.42
C LYS A 653 -7.95 -5.40 1.46
N THR A 654 -8.57 -5.76 0.33
CA THR A 654 -10.03 -6.01 0.28
C THR A 654 -10.47 -7.12 1.23
N ARG A 655 -9.68 -8.19 1.39
CA ARG A 655 -10.00 -9.29 2.32
C ARG A 655 -9.90 -8.86 3.77
N LEU A 656 -8.91 -8.02 4.10
CA LEU A 656 -8.76 -7.46 5.43
C LEU A 656 -9.86 -6.46 5.77
N GLU A 657 -10.22 -5.56 4.85
CA GLU A 657 -11.34 -4.60 5.01
C GLU A 657 -12.64 -5.33 5.31
N ALA A 658 -13.00 -6.33 4.49
CA ALA A 658 -14.19 -7.16 4.72
C ALA A 658 -14.13 -7.92 6.05
N PHE A 659 -12.95 -8.40 6.45
CA PHE A 659 -12.79 -9.10 7.74
C PHE A 659 -12.99 -8.15 8.92
N VAL A 660 -12.48 -6.93 8.85
CA VAL A 660 -12.66 -5.92 9.89
C VAL A 660 -14.10 -5.42 9.97
N GLU A 661 -14.78 -5.25 8.83
CA GLU A 661 -16.21 -4.91 8.80
C GLU A 661 -17.04 -5.94 9.57
N VAL A 662 -16.81 -7.24 9.33
CA VAL A 662 -17.47 -8.33 10.06
C VAL A 662 -17.15 -8.32 11.57
N LEU A 663 -15.94 -7.91 11.95
CA LEU A 663 -15.56 -7.80 13.37
C LEU A 663 -16.25 -6.62 14.05
N ALA A 664 -16.42 -5.50 13.35
CA ALA A 664 -17.13 -4.34 13.85
C ALA A 664 -18.62 -4.67 14.08
N GLU A 665 -19.30 -5.31 13.12
CA GLU A 665 -20.69 -5.75 13.27
C GLU A 665 -20.88 -6.69 14.48
N ARG A 666 -19.92 -7.58 14.73
CA ARG A 666 -19.95 -8.50 15.87
C ARG A 666 -19.74 -7.82 17.22
N ALA A 667 -19.06 -6.67 17.26
CA ALA A 667 -18.86 -5.92 18.49
C ALA A 667 -20.09 -5.08 18.87
N GLU A 668 -20.96 -4.78 17.90
CA GLU A 668 -22.21 -4.03 18.08
C GLU A 668 -23.41 -4.92 18.45
N ALA A 669 -23.36 -6.22 18.14
CA ALA A 669 -24.38 -7.24 18.45
C ALA A 669 -24.17 -7.90 19.81
#